data_AF-I4H526-F1
#
_entry.id   AF-I4H526-F1
#
_cell.length_a   1.000
_cell.length_b   1.000
_cell.length_c   1.000
_cell.angle_alpha   90.00
_cell.angle_beta   90.00
_cell.angle_gamma   90.00
#
_symmetry.space_group_name_H-M   'P 1'
#
loop_
_entity.id
_entity.type
_entity.pdbx_description
1 polymer ?
#
loop_
_entity_poly.entity_id
_entity_poly.type
_entity_poly.pdbx_seq_one_letter_code
_entity_poly.pdbx_strand_id
1 'polypeptide(L)'
;MAISQEVYASLNILYASQAPSASDISLWQTNPSLTSLSWEETVLVFANSDAAKETYPLLAAPGAATDATRKQYVLEVFNNAYGLQEADLDAAEIDYWVNWLGQTNSDGSPADSDGNGIPNILDFPIVLNQFQPPAIQQALLNRAEVALDFAAQFQLQGITSFTEEYYNTSWSILETVTASAASVTAAKDLNILAAQAAAGVGNSAILTAGVDILTANSFLAPTVNNFGEFNATFNSGDKLTGSGTNPTLTVLNTGGDTLNTGPVLPTMKGIETLKVVNTDDAKLFVLGANVVGVKNVDLSDSTSSLILSNFQTAVEKVSVSRTAINFDVELGITIAGAALAGSEDTVAVTLDQVGSYSPVTGAAIRFLTLGLNPVSGGNGYEKISIASKGLANAVAALTATGSQEITITGDQDLLIAAALPNTATKLDASALEGDLDVTAGNGTVDFVGGKGDDTFRFLAGTFTATDKVDGGDGANTLVVVAADAETIIAADANIKNIQSLTLSTGGTATKTLRADLIGDKITTVTLAAPTFGDYTIRFAAGANSVNVFEDTSFLATLNVEANGGGNNDSLTFTIDGDDPGTPLLIEKANIDVGNLNLNNTNTPNRSIEQLKLVVNNSGAGTHTIGAITLPQAAGVVETITITGNSSLTIGGAVKAEKLDASGLTEATAGTTGLTMIAPSVSDVGINLTGSTFDDFLIGSDKNDFISGGAGKDTITGDAGADQIKLGDGFDTVRLTDGTAGAVGKLNQQEDYTTVTDFLTGATATTTDQIQVSAFLNGGGQFAQLNNVGVLGGNAVATTDVAQGAAVDLSTSTANFLRITGTGNITKDNSAQAGFNAAIAGGEIKVAMAGIDILTSYYDSANSQMVLGQVDVGGDSKMASGDTFTIISRVTMTAADYNNFGNAQFGTFI
;
A
#
# COMPACT_ATOMS: atom_id res chain seq x y z
N MET A 1 58.76 1.58 59.93
CA MET A 1 59.68 1.13 58.85
C MET A 1 58.80 0.90 57.63
N ALA A 2 59.11 1.46 56.46
CA ALA A 2 58.25 1.23 55.29
C ALA A 2 58.39 -0.24 54.84
N ILE A 3 57.31 -1.03 54.94
CA ILE A 3 57.25 -2.39 54.41
C ILE A 3 57.17 -2.34 52.87
N SER A 4 57.73 -3.34 52.19
CA SER A 4 57.65 -3.42 50.72
C SER A 4 56.25 -3.87 50.26
N GLN A 5 55.95 -3.72 48.97
CA GLN A 5 54.65 -4.13 48.41
C GLN A 5 54.46 -5.66 48.51
N GLU A 6 55.55 -6.41 48.35
CA GLU A 6 55.57 -7.87 48.48
C GLU A 6 55.26 -8.29 49.91
N VAL A 7 55.87 -7.64 50.91
CA VAL A 7 55.57 -7.89 52.32
C VAL A 7 54.12 -7.54 52.64
N TYR A 8 53.61 -6.43 52.12
CA TYR A 8 52.21 -6.03 52.29
C TYR A 8 51.22 -7.03 51.65
N ALA A 9 51.52 -7.53 50.45
CA ALA A 9 50.72 -8.55 49.78
C ALA A 9 50.77 -9.89 50.55
N SER A 10 51.93 -10.31 51.04
CA SER A 10 52.06 -11.50 51.88
C SER A 10 51.24 -11.39 53.17
N LEU A 11 51.23 -10.22 53.82
CA LEU A 11 50.41 -9.98 55.01
C LEU A 11 48.90 -10.05 54.70
N ASN A 12 48.45 -9.52 53.57
CA ASN A 12 47.05 -9.65 53.14
C ASN A 12 46.66 -11.10 52.84
N ILE A 13 47.56 -11.90 52.27
CA ILE A 13 47.31 -13.33 52.04
C ILE A 13 47.25 -14.07 53.38
N LEU A 14 48.23 -13.84 54.26
CA LEU A 14 48.36 -14.54 55.54
C LEU A 14 47.22 -14.24 56.51
N TYR A 15 46.65 -13.03 56.46
CA TYR A 15 45.61 -12.62 57.39
C TYR A 15 44.23 -12.54 56.76
N ALA A 16 44.08 -12.19 55.49
CA ALA A 16 42.81 -11.84 54.88
C ALA A 16 42.48 -12.62 53.60
N SER A 17 43.33 -13.57 53.16
CA SER A 17 43.08 -14.42 51.99
C SER A 17 42.62 -13.65 50.74
N GLN A 18 43.29 -12.55 50.42
CA GLN A 18 42.92 -11.71 49.27
C GLN A 18 44.11 -10.93 48.73
N ALA A 19 44.01 -10.47 47.47
CA ALA A 19 44.95 -9.51 46.92
C ALA A 19 44.65 -8.09 47.45
N PRO A 20 45.68 -7.26 47.72
CA PRO A 20 45.47 -5.85 48.00
C PRO A 20 45.04 -5.06 46.74
N SER A 21 44.28 -3.98 46.89
CA SER A 21 44.05 -3.05 45.78
C SER A 21 45.22 -2.06 45.60
N ALA A 22 45.33 -1.42 44.44
CA ALA A 22 46.34 -0.40 44.19
C ALA A 22 46.24 0.80 45.17
N SER A 23 45.01 1.12 45.60
CA SER A 23 44.76 2.16 46.62
C SER A 23 45.22 1.70 48.00
N ASP A 24 45.02 0.44 48.36
CA ASP A 24 45.47 -0.11 49.64
C ASP A 24 47.00 -0.11 49.72
N ILE A 25 47.67 -0.54 48.64
CA ILE A 25 49.13 -0.48 48.51
C ILE A 25 49.60 0.97 48.65
N SER A 26 48.98 1.91 47.93
CA SER A 26 49.33 3.32 47.99
C SER A 26 49.13 3.91 49.39
N LEU A 27 48.04 3.57 50.07
CA LEU A 27 47.75 4.00 51.44
C LEU A 27 48.85 3.54 52.40
N TRP A 28 49.25 2.27 52.33
CA TRP A 28 50.29 1.71 53.20
C TRP A 28 51.68 2.27 52.94
N GLN A 29 51.98 2.69 51.71
CA GLN A 29 53.27 3.27 51.35
C GLN A 29 53.38 4.77 51.62
N THR A 30 52.25 5.50 51.67
CA THR A 30 52.27 6.97 51.71
C THR A 30 51.69 7.57 52.99
N ASN A 31 50.86 6.85 53.75
CA ASN A 31 50.26 7.38 54.96
C ASN A 31 51.31 7.45 56.11
N PRO A 32 51.60 8.65 56.67
CA PRO A 32 52.56 8.80 57.76
C PRO A 32 52.24 7.97 59.00
N SER A 33 50.96 7.68 59.29
CA SER A 33 50.57 6.89 60.46
C SER A 33 50.79 5.38 60.28
N LEU A 34 50.92 4.90 59.04
CA LEU A 34 51.19 3.49 58.73
C LEU A 34 52.69 3.27 58.48
N THR A 35 53.35 4.20 57.79
CA THR A 35 54.79 4.10 57.48
C THR A 35 55.69 4.23 58.71
N SER A 36 55.20 4.84 59.79
CA SER A 36 55.90 4.97 61.07
C SER A 36 55.81 3.76 61.99
N LEU A 37 54.93 2.79 61.71
CA LEU A 37 54.71 1.62 62.57
C LEU A 37 55.98 0.75 62.68
N SER A 38 56.16 0.11 63.85
CA SER A 38 57.09 -1.00 64.02
C SER A 38 56.59 -2.24 63.26
N TRP A 39 57.43 -3.27 63.16
CA TRP A 39 57.02 -4.54 62.57
C TRP A 39 55.86 -5.17 63.37
N GLU A 40 55.99 -5.15 64.69
CA GLU A 40 55.03 -5.72 65.62
C GLU A 40 53.69 -4.96 65.58
N GLU A 41 53.75 -3.62 65.54
CA GLU A 41 52.57 -2.78 65.36
C GLU A 41 51.88 -3.04 64.01
N THR A 42 52.65 -3.31 62.95
CA THR A 42 52.12 -3.65 61.63
C THR A 42 51.38 -4.99 61.64
N VAL A 43 51.99 -6.03 62.23
CA VAL A 43 51.36 -7.35 62.37
C VAL A 43 50.04 -7.23 63.14
N LEU A 44 50.02 -6.45 64.23
CA LEU A 44 48.80 -6.21 65.00
C LEU A 44 47.70 -5.51 64.19
N VAL A 45 48.04 -4.59 63.29
CA VAL A 45 47.05 -3.94 62.41
C VAL A 45 46.35 -4.96 61.51
N PHE A 46 47.10 -5.90 60.93
CA PHE A 46 46.54 -6.95 60.08
C PHE A 46 45.75 -7.98 60.87
N ALA A 47 46.32 -8.51 61.95
CA ALA A 47 45.68 -9.53 62.79
C ALA A 47 44.37 -9.04 63.42
N ASN A 48 44.23 -7.74 63.66
CA ASN A 48 43.01 -7.14 64.21
C ASN A 48 42.03 -6.61 63.14
N SER A 49 42.35 -6.71 61.85
CA SER A 49 41.48 -6.25 60.78
C SER A 49 40.18 -7.07 60.72
N ASP A 50 39.12 -6.47 60.20
CA ASP A 50 37.83 -7.15 60.05
C ASP A 50 37.94 -8.33 59.06
N ALA A 51 38.68 -8.15 57.97
CA ALA A 51 38.97 -9.21 57.00
C ALA A 51 39.70 -10.41 57.63
N ALA A 52 40.61 -10.17 58.59
CA ALA A 52 41.29 -11.25 59.31
C ALA A 52 40.38 -12.02 60.25
N LYS A 53 39.46 -11.33 60.93
CA LYS A 53 38.46 -11.96 61.79
C LYS A 53 37.41 -12.75 61.01
N GLU A 54 37.14 -12.34 59.78
CA GLU A 54 36.26 -13.05 58.86
C GLU A 54 36.94 -14.30 58.28
N THR A 55 38.20 -14.18 57.85
CA THR A 55 39.00 -15.30 57.32
C THR A 55 39.29 -16.34 58.40
N TYR A 56 39.60 -15.89 59.61
CA TYR A 56 39.95 -16.74 60.75
C TYR A 56 39.06 -16.42 61.95
N PRO A 57 37.97 -17.17 62.16
CA PRO A 57 37.03 -16.92 63.26
C PRO A 57 37.68 -16.90 64.65
N LEU A 58 38.81 -17.59 64.84
CA LEU A 58 39.57 -17.58 66.09
C LEU A 58 40.12 -16.19 66.45
N LEU A 59 40.42 -15.35 65.46
CA LEU A 59 40.90 -13.97 65.68
C LEU A 59 39.79 -13.04 66.20
N ALA A 60 38.52 -13.35 65.95
CA ALA A 60 37.39 -12.59 66.48
C ALA A 60 37.17 -12.81 67.99
N ALA A 61 37.53 -14.00 68.51
CA ALA A 61 37.38 -14.36 69.91
C ALA A 61 38.57 -15.20 70.45
N PRO A 62 39.78 -14.63 70.57
CA PRO A 62 40.99 -15.38 70.94
C PRO A 62 40.91 -16.08 72.31
N GLY A 63 40.12 -15.54 73.24
CA GLY A 63 39.95 -16.08 74.59
C GLY A 63 39.03 -17.31 74.71
N ALA A 64 38.39 -17.76 73.62
CA ALA A 64 37.47 -18.90 73.60
C ALA A 64 38.08 -20.16 72.93
N ALA A 65 39.40 -20.20 72.77
CA ALA A 65 40.09 -21.22 71.99
C ALA A 65 40.07 -22.62 72.63
N THR A 66 39.54 -23.61 71.91
CA THR A 66 39.69 -25.05 72.20
C THR A 66 40.81 -25.65 71.34
N ASP A 67 41.27 -26.87 71.64
CA ASP A 67 42.21 -27.58 70.76
C ASP A 67 41.63 -27.74 69.35
N ALA A 68 40.31 -27.94 69.22
CA ALA A 68 39.64 -28.07 67.92
C ALA A 68 39.66 -26.77 67.11
N THR A 69 39.35 -25.63 67.74
CA THR A 69 39.38 -24.31 67.06
C THR A 69 40.81 -23.87 66.74
N ARG A 70 41.80 -24.22 67.59
CA ARG A 70 43.22 -24.00 67.28
C ARG A 70 43.67 -24.86 66.10
N LYS A 71 43.29 -26.13 66.07
CA LYS A 71 43.60 -27.03 64.95
C LYS A 71 43.01 -26.51 63.63
N GLN A 72 41.75 -26.07 63.66
CA GLN A 72 41.12 -25.46 62.49
C GLN A 72 41.89 -24.24 61.99
N TYR A 73 42.25 -23.31 62.89
CA TYR A 73 43.05 -22.14 62.54
C TYR A 73 44.41 -22.50 61.94
N VAL A 74 45.12 -23.49 62.51
CA VAL A 74 46.38 -24.01 61.95
C VAL A 74 46.19 -24.47 60.50
N LEU A 75 45.17 -25.29 60.24
CA LEU A 75 44.90 -25.83 58.91
C LEU A 75 44.48 -24.73 57.91
N GLU A 76 43.65 -23.78 58.33
CA GLU A 76 43.24 -22.64 57.49
C GLU A 76 44.44 -21.78 57.11
N VAL A 77 45.36 -21.50 58.04
CA VAL A 77 46.58 -20.72 57.74
C VAL A 77 47.50 -21.50 56.80
N PHE A 78 47.69 -22.82 56.99
CA PHE A 78 48.47 -23.64 56.04
C PHE A 78 47.88 -23.63 54.62
N ASN A 79 46.56 -23.79 54.52
CA ASN A 79 45.88 -23.79 53.23
C ASN A 79 45.93 -22.41 52.56
N ASN A 80 45.68 -21.34 53.32
CA ASN A 80 45.62 -19.99 52.77
C ASN A 80 47.01 -19.42 52.45
N ALA A 81 48.04 -19.81 53.20
CA ALA A 81 49.41 -19.39 52.93
C ALA A 81 50.08 -20.21 51.81
N TYR A 82 49.85 -21.53 51.79
CA TYR A 82 50.66 -22.46 50.97
C TYR A 82 49.85 -23.42 50.08
N GLY A 83 48.53 -23.50 50.26
CA GLY A 83 47.66 -24.45 49.53
C GLY A 83 47.77 -25.88 50.02
N LEU A 84 48.24 -26.08 51.26
CA LEU A 84 48.42 -27.39 51.87
C LEU A 84 47.21 -27.75 52.73
N GLN A 85 46.62 -28.92 52.46
CA GLN A 85 45.51 -29.46 53.25
C GLN A 85 46.04 -30.35 54.38
N GLU A 86 45.19 -30.76 55.32
CA GLU A 86 45.60 -31.62 56.46
C GLU A 86 46.34 -32.89 56.01
N ALA A 87 45.97 -33.46 54.85
CA ALA A 87 46.62 -34.63 54.28
C ALA A 87 48.06 -34.41 53.80
N ASP A 88 48.44 -33.15 53.55
CA ASP A 88 49.76 -32.75 53.06
C ASP A 88 50.74 -32.41 54.20
N LEU A 89 50.26 -32.42 55.45
CA LEU A 89 50.98 -31.96 56.64
C LEU A 89 51.35 -33.11 57.58
N ASP A 90 52.46 -32.97 58.32
CA ASP A 90 52.81 -33.88 59.40
C ASP A 90 51.87 -33.64 60.60
N ALA A 91 51.21 -34.71 61.08
CA ALA A 91 50.36 -34.65 62.26
C ALA A 91 51.11 -34.12 63.50
N ALA A 92 52.41 -34.42 63.62
CA ALA A 92 53.24 -33.91 64.71
C ALA A 92 53.48 -32.39 64.62
N GLU A 93 53.52 -31.83 63.41
CA GLU A 93 53.65 -30.38 63.19
C GLU A 93 52.34 -29.66 63.54
N ILE A 94 51.19 -30.24 63.14
CA ILE A 94 49.87 -29.72 63.53
C ILE A 94 49.74 -29.72 65.07
N ASP A 95 50.06 -30.83 65.73
CA ASP A 95 50.00 -30.93 67.19
C ASP A 95 50.96 -29.97 67.89
N TYR A 96 52.15 -29.74 67.32
CA TYR A 96 53.10 -28.74 67.82
C TYR A 96 52.47 -27.34 67.80
N TRP A 97 51.93 -26.92 66.66
CA TRP A 97 51.34 -25.58 66.52
C TRP A 97 50.06 -25.40 67.34
N VAL A 98 49.23 -26.44 67.45
CA VAL A 98 48.07 -26.43 68.34
C VAL A 98 48.52 -26.21 69.78
N ASN A 99 49.51 -26.96 70.27
CA ASN A 99 50.04 -26.79 71.62
C ASN A 99 50.69 -25.43 71.82
N TRP A 100 51.43 -24.92 70.82
CA TRP A 100 52.05 -23.60 70.83
C TRP A 100 51.01 -22.47 70.97
N LEU A 101 49.94 -22.53 70.19
CA LEU A 101 48.80 -21.62 70.27
C LEU A 101 48.03 -21.71 71.61
N GLY A 102 48.12 -22.85 72.30
CA GLY A 102 47.44 -23.09 73.58
C GLY A 102 48.22 -22.62 74.81
N GLN A 103 49.45 -22.12 74.65
CA GLN A 103 50.24 -21.60 75.76
C GLN A 103 49.58 -20.35 76.35
N THR A 104 49.60 -20.25 77.68
CA THR A 104 49.04 -19.10 78.41
C THR A 104 50.05 -18.54 79.39
N ASN A 105 49.99 -17.23 79.62
CA ASN A 105 50.71 -16.58 80.69
C ASN A 105 50.14 -16.97 82.05
N SER A 106 50.83 -16.64 83.14
CA SER A 106 50.39 -16.94 84.50
C SER A 106 49.04 -16.33 84.89
N ASP A 107 48.56 -15.33 84.14
CA ASP A 107 47.26 -14.65 84.31
C ASP A 107 46.15 -15.21 83.42
N GLY A 108 46.43 -16.25 82.63
CA GLY A 108 45.47 -16.89 81.72
C GLY A 108 45.29 -16.19 80.37
N SER A 109 46.02 -15.11 80.08
CA SER A 109 46.06 -14.55 78.73
C SER A 109 46.79 -15.50 77.77
N PRO A 110 46.52 -15.47 76.45
CA PRO A 110 47.36 -16.18 75.49
C PRO A 110 48.82 -15.73 75.65
N ALA A 111 49.74 -16.69 75.58
CA ALA A 111 51.17 -16.43 75.73
C ALA A 111 51.72 -15.65 74.52
N ASP A 112 52.84 -14.98 74.75
CA ASP A 112 53.74 -14.42 73.74
C ASP A 112 55.05 -15.21 73.86
N SER A 113 55.17 -16.28 73.07
CA SER A 113 56.23 -17.28 73.23
C SER A 113 57.57 -16.87 72.61
N ASP A 114 57.59 -15.89 71.71
CA ASP A 114 58.82 -15.36 71.09
C ASP A 114 59.25 -14.02 71.71
N GLY A 115 58.42 -13.42 72.57
CA GLY A 115 58.72 -12.26 73.41
C GLY A 115 58.63 -10.94 72.66
N ASN A 116 57.88 -10.89 71.55
CA ASN A 116 57.78 -9.72 70.69
C ASN A 116 56.62 -8.76 71.07
N GLY A 117 55.84 -9.11 72.08
CA GLY A 117 54.70 -8.34 72.59
C GLY A 117 53.36 -8.69 71.92
N ILE A 118 53.31 -9.68 71.03
CA ILE A 118 52.11 -10.12 70.32
C ILE A 118 51.67 -11.50 70.85
N PRO A 119 50.39 -11.68 71.22
CA PRO A 119 49.88 -12.98 71.59
C PRO A 119 50.05 -14.01 70.46
N ASN A 120 50.46 -15.24 70.79
CA ASN A 120 50.69 -16.34 69.85
C ASN A 120 49.58 -16.50 68.81
N ILE A 121 48.32 -16.36 69.22
CA ILE A 121 47.15 -16.49 68.32
C ILE A 121 47.16 -15.42 67.21
N LEU A 122 47.53 -14.19 67.55
CA LEU A 122 47.57 -13.08 66.60
C LEU A 122 48.84 -13.13 65.74
N ASP A 123 49.95 -13.67 66.24
CA ASP A 123 51.23 -13.71 65.52
C ASP A 123 51.44 -14.99 64.69
N PHE A 124 50.60 -16.00 64.90
CA PHE A 124 50.77 -17.34 64.35
C PHE A 124 51.02 -17.39 62.83
N PRO A 125 50.31 -16.66 61.95
CA PRO A 125 50.59 -16.70 60.52
C PRO A 125 52.01 -16.26 60.16
N ILE A 126 52.58 -15.32 60.93
CA ILE A 126 53.95 -14.84 60.77
C ILE A 126 54.95 -15.87 61.29
N VAL A 127 54.76 -16.31 62.53
CA VAL A 127 55.65 -17.28 63.17
C VAL A 127 55.67 -18.57 62.36
N LEU A 128 54.50 -19.07 61.95
CA LEU A 128 54.40 -20.25 61.10
C LEU A 128 55.29 -20.11 59.87
N ASN A 129 55.15 -19.00 59.12
CA ASN A 129 55.92 -18.76 57.92
C ASN A 129 57.43 -18.67 58.17
N GLN A 130 57.87 -18.07 59.28
CA GLN A 130 59.29 -18.01 59.65
C GLN A 130 59.91 -19.40 59.88
N PHE A 131 59.13 -20.36 60.38
CA PHE A 131 59.57 -21.73 60.66
C PHE A 131 59.41 -22.69 59.47
N GLN A 132 58.73 -22.28 58.40
CA GLN A 132 58.58 -23.11 57.19
C GLN A 132 59.88 -23.19 56.37
N PRO A 133 60.17 -24.33 55.73
CA PRO A 133 61.31 -24.45 54.84
C PRO A 133 61.14 -23.55 53.59
N PRO A 134 62.24 -23.12 52.94
CA PRO A 134 62.18 -22.25 51.76
C PRO A 134 61.28 -22.76 50.62
N ALA A 135 61.17 -24.09 50.48
CA ALA A 135 60.31 -24.71 49.48
C ALA A 135 58.81 -24.46 49.70
N ILE A 136 58.37 -24.35 50.96
CA ILE A 136 56.99 -24.05 51.33
C ILE A 136 56.76 -22.54 51.30
N GLN A 137 57.72 -21.75 51.80
CA GLN A 137 57.69 -20.28 51.72
C GLN A 137 57.55 -19.77 50.28
N GLN A 138 58.07 -20.53 49.29
CA GLN A 138 57.94 -20.18 47.87
C GLN A 138 56.47 -20.09 47.40
N ALA A 139 55.55 -20.88 47.97
CA ALA A 139 54.13 -20.79 47.61
C ALA A 139 53.52 -19.44 48.03
N LEU A 140 53.87 -18.94 49.22
CA LEU A 140 53.44 -17.63 49.71
C LEU A 140 54.04 -16.49 48.87
N LEU A 141 55.32 -16.60 48.50
CA LEU A 141 55.98 -15.63 47.61
C LEU A 141 55.31 -15.59 46.22
N ASN A 142 55.02 -16.75 45.65
CA ASN A 142 54.31 -16.88 44.37
C ASN A 142 52.90 -16.26 44.45
N ARG A 143 52.16 -16.52 45.54
CA ARG A 143 50.84 -15.90 45.77
C ARG A 143 50.95 -14.37 45.89
N ALA A 144 51.95 -13.87 46.62
CA ALA A 144 52.18 -12.42 46.73
C ALA A 144 52.51 -11.78 45.37
N GLU A 145 53.30 -12.46 44.53
CA GLU A 145 53.60 -12.02 43.17
C GLU A 145 52.33 -11.94 42.30
N VAL A 146 51.49 -12.97 42.34
CA VAL A 146 50.21 -13.00 41.61
C VAL A 146 49.24 -11.96 42.14
N ALA A 147 49.20 -11.72 43.45
CA ALA A 147 48.34 -10.72 44.08
C ALA A 147 48.72 -9.28 43.65
N LEU A 148 50.02 -8.99 43.58
CA LEU A 148 50.52 -7.70 43.08
C LEU A 148 50.25 -7.53 41.59
N ASP A 149 50.40 -8.59 40.80
CA ASP A 149 50.02 -8.57 39.38
C ASP A 149 48.52 -8.31 39.21
N PHE A 150 47.64 -8.95 40.00
CA PHE A 150 46.20 -8.70 39.98
C PHE A 150 45.88 -7.22 40.25
N ALA A 151 46.50 -6.63 41.28
CA ALA A 151 46.37 -5.20 41.58
C ALA A 151 46.84 -4.31 40.41
N ALA A 152 47.96 -4.65 39.77
CA ALA A 152 48.51 -3.91 38.65
C ALA A 152 47.61 -4.01 37.39
N GLN A 153 47.10 -5.20 37.07
CA GLN A 153 46.20 -5.39 35.92
C GLN A 153 44.91 -4.59 36.09
N PHE A 154 44.31 -4.58 37.29
CA PHE A 154 43.11 -3.79 37.58
C PHE A 154 43.39 -2.28 37.54
N GLN A 155 44.56 -1.85 38.02
CA GLN A 155 44.99 -0.45 37.92
C GLN A 155 45.16 0.00 36.46
N LEU A 156 45.67 -0.86 35.57
CA LEU A 156 45.74 -0.58 34.13
C LEU A 156 44.36 -0.34 33.50
N GLN A 157 43.31 -0.95 34.06
CA GLN A 157 41.91 -0.74 33.67
C GLN A 157 41.24 0.45 34.36
N GLY A 158 41.99 1.24 35.13
CA GLY A 158 41.48 2.39 35.88
C GLY A 158 40.77 2.03 37.19
N ILE A 159 40.82 0.76 37.62
CA ILE A 159 40.22 0.30 38.88
C ILE A 159 41.30 0.31 39.96
N THR A 160 41.27 1.32 40.82
CA THR A 160 42.29 1.48 41.87
C THR A 160 41.85 0.95 43.23
N SER A 161 40.55 0.78 43.49
CA SER A 161 40.01 0.28 44.76
C SER A 161 39.14 -0.94 44.50
N PHE A 162 39.15 -1.92 45.40
CA PHE A 162 38.41 -3.17 45.22
C PHE A 162 37.09 -3.20 45.96
N THR A 163 36.08 -3.78 45.32
CA THR A 163 34.83 -4.23 45.95
C THR A 163 35.01 -5.64 46.49
N GLU A 164 34.07 -6.10 47.30
CA GLU A 164 34.05 -7.47 47.82
C GLU A 164 34.07 -8.54 46.69
N GLU A 165 33.42 -8.25 45.56
CA GLU A 165 33.47 -9.11 44.36
C GLU A 165 34.89 -9.26 43.79
N TYR A 166 35.67 -8.18 43.75
CA TYR A 166 37.05 -8.23 43.27
C TYR A 166 38.00 -8.89 44.25
N TYR A 167 37.78 -8.71 45.56
CA TYR A 167 38.52 -9.48 46.57
C TYR A 167 38.24 -10.98 46.45
N ASN A 168 36.98 -11.39 46.31
CA ASN A 168 36.60 -12.79 46.08
C ASN A 168 37.19 -13.37 44.79
N THR A 169 37.14 -12.59 43.70
CA THR A 169 37.76 -12.97 42.42
C THR A 169 39.27 -13.16 42.57
N SER A 170 39.94 -12.24 43.29
CA SER A 170 41.38 -12.34 43.55
C SER A 170 41.70 -13.64 44.30
N TRP A 171 40.87 -14.01 45.29
CA TRP A 171 41.11 -15.22 46.07
C TRP A 171 40.93 -16.49 45.24
N SER A 172 39.89 -16.55 44.41
CA SER A 172 39.65 -17.70 43.52
C SER A 172 40.81 -17.99 42.56
N ILE A 173 41.62 -16.97 42.24
CA ILE A 173 42.83 -17.11 41.44
C ILE A 173 44.01 -17.48 42.33
N LEU A 174 44.19 -16.78 43.46
CA LEU A 174 45.31 -16.99 44.39
C LEU A 174 45.33 -18.39 45.01
N GLU A 175 44.17 -18.98 45.30
CA GLU A 175 44.08 -20.32 45.89
C GLU A 175 44.63 -21.41 44.94
N THR A 176 44.65 -21.14 43.62
CA THR A 176 45.22 -22.05 42.61
C THR A 176 46.75 -22.01 42.54
N VAL A 177 47.38 -21.00 43.16
CA VAL A 177 48.82 -20.78 43.10
C VAL A 177 49.54 -21.68 44.11
N THR A 178 50.58 -22.36 43.65
CA THR A 178 51.42 -23.28 44.42
C THR A 178 52.89 -22.84 44.39
N ALA A 179 53.81 -23.63 44.98
CA ALA A 179 55.25 -23.39 44.87
C ALA A 179 55.81 -23.53 43.43
N SER A 180 55.03 -24.02 42.46
CA SER A 180 55.45 -24.19 41.06
C SER A 180 55.32 -22.91 40.23
N ALA A 181 56.37 -22.56 39.48
CA ALA A 181 56.37 -21.43 38.53
C ALA A 181 55.27 -21.53 37.46
N ALA A 182 54.87 -22.74 37.06
CA ALA A 182 53.79 -22.93 36.08
C ALA A 182 52.42 -22.44 36.61
N SER A 183 52.18 -22.59 37.92
CA SER A 183 50.95 -22.08 38.55
C SER A 183 50.91 -20.56 38.62
N VAL A 184 52.07 -19.90 38.73
CA VAL A 184 52.18 -18.42 38.66
C VAL A 184 51.84 -17.92 37.27
N THR A 185 52.40 -18.52 36.22
CA THR A 185 52.08 -18.13 34.83
C THR A 185 50.58 -18.27 34.55
N ALA A 186 49.98 -19.42 34.90
CA ALA A 186 48.56 -19.66 34.69
C ALA A 186 47.68 -18.66 35.46
N ALA A 187 48.05 -18.32 36.70
CA ALA A 187 47.29 -17.37 37.51
C ALA A 187 47.41 -15.92 37.00
N LYS A 188 48.58 -15.51 36.48
CA LYS A 188 48.72 -14.19 35.84
C LYS A 188 47.90 -14.06 34.54
N ASP A 189 47.77 -15.14 33.77
CA ASP A 189 46.85 -15.16 32.61
C ASP A 189 45.39 -14.96 33.06
N LEU A 190 44.99 -15.58 34.19
CA LEU A 190 43.68 -15.37 34.79
C LEU A 190 43.49 -13.94 35.34
N ASN A 191 44.52 -13.32 35.91
CA ASN A 191 44.47 -11.92 36.36
C ASN A 191 44.15 -10.96 35.21
N ILE A 192 44.75 -11.17 34.04
CA ILE A 192 44.49 -10.36 32.83
C ILE A 192 43.02 -10.48 32.42
N LEU A 193 42.49 -11.71 32.38
CA LEU A 193 41.09 -11.97 32.03
C LEU A 193 40.12 -11.35 33.03
N ALA A 194 40.42 -11.45 34.33
CA ALA A 194 39.61 -10.87 35.40
C ALA A 194 39.60 -9.33 35.33
N ALA A 195 40.74 -8.69 35.06
CA ALA A 195 40.83 -7.24 34.92
C ALA A 195 40.04 -6.73 33.71
N GLN A 196 40.15 -7.42 32.56
CA GLN A 196 39.39 -7.10 31.35
C GLN A 196 37.87 -7.22 31.58
N ALA A 197 37.43 -8.25 32.30
CA ALA A 197 36.03 -8.42 32.66
C ALA A 197 35.52 -7.30 33.59
N ALA A 198 36.34 -6.88 34.56
CA ALA A 198 36.00 -5.84 35.53
C ALA A 198 35.91 -4.43 34.93
N ALA A 199 36.66 -4.14 33.87
CA ALA A 199 36.75 -2.80 33.27
C ALA A 199 35.44 -2.31 32.61
N GLY A 200 34.54 -3.20 32.16
CA GLY A 200 33.31 -2.82 31.45
C GLY A 200 33.51 -2.07 30.12
N VAL A 201 34.73 -1.67 29.76
CA VAL A 201 35.10 -0.99 28.52
C VAL A 201 35.93 -1.96 27.68
N GLY A 202 35.49 -2.28 26.46
CA GLY A 202 36.46 -2.66 25.40
C GLY A 202 36.38 -4.04 24.77
N ASN A 203 35.27 -4.78 24.83
CA ASN A 203 35.14 -5.98 24.01
C ASN A 203 34.56 -5.65 22.61
N SER A 204 35.11 -4.63 21.94
CA SER A 204 34.90 -4.37 20.51
C SER A 204 36.04 -4.98 19.72
N ALA A 205 35.76 -5.97 18.87
CA ALA A 205 36.75 -6.60 18.02
C ALA A 205 36.49 -6.26 16.54
N ILE A 206 37.54 -5.94 15.79
CA ILE A 206 37.45 -5.70 14.35
C ILE A 206 38.01 -6.95 13.65
N LEU A 207 37.20 -7.55 12.77
CA LEU A 207 37.63 -8.70 11.99
C LEU A 207 38.65 -8.28 10.93
N THR A 208 39.55 -9.19 10.60
CA THR A 208 40.57 -9.04 9.57
C THR A 208 40.19 -9.88 8.34
N ALA A 209 40.92 -9.76 7.23
CA ALA A 209 40.68 -10.61 6.06
C ALA A 209 41.14 -12.07 6.27
N GLY A 210 41.75 -12.38 7.42
CA GLY A 210 42.17 -13.72 7.81
C GLY A 210 41.13 -14.40 8.71
N VAL A 211 41.44 -15.63 9.13
CA VAL A 211 40.60 -16.36 10.09
C VAL A 211 40.78 -15.77 11.48
N ASP A 212 39.70 -15.28 12.07
CA ASP A 212 39.71 -14.65 13.39
C ASP A 212 39.19 -15.59 14.47
N ILE A 213 39.80 -15.56 15.66
CA ILE A 213 39.34 -16.28 16.86
C ILE A 213 39.22 -15.26 17.98
N LEU A 214 38.00 -14.75 18.20
CA LEU A 214 37.77 -13.54 18.99
C LEU A 214 36.62 -13.75 19.98
N THR A 215 36.76 -13.17 21.19
CA THR A 215 35.69 -13.07 22.18
C THR A 215 35.41 -11.60 22.43
N ALA A 216 34.17 -11.16 22.26
CA ALA A 216 33.81 -9.76 22.32
C ALA A 216 32.30 -9.56 22.60
N ASN A 217 31.88 -8.34 22.91
CA ASN A 217 30.48 -7.92 23.01
C ASN A 217 30.05 -7.17 21.75
N SER A 218 31.00 -6.62 20.98
CA SER A 218 30.76 -5.95 19.71
C SER A 218 31.80 -6.43 18.71
N PHE A 219 31.38 -6.85 17.54
CA PHE A 219 32.24 -7.23 16.43
C PHE A 219 31.94 -6.33 15.24
N LEU A 220 32.97 -5.82 14.59
CA LEU A 220 32.85 -5.09 13.33
C LEU A 220 33.62 -5.86 12.28
N ALA A 221 32.93 -6.28 11.22
CA ALA A 221 33.52 -6.88 10.04
C ALA A 221 33.47 -5.89 8.88
N PRO A 222 34.46 -4.97 8.77
CA PRO A 222 34.51 -4.00 7.68
C PRO A 222 34.94 -4.66 6.38
N THR A 223 34.63 -4.05 5.24
CA THR A 223 35.33 -4.40 3.99
C THR A 223 36.72 -3.74 4.02
N VAL A 224 37.78 -4.49 3.68
CA VAL A 224 39.15 -3.97 3.64
C VAL A 224 39.69 -3.95 2.21
N ASN A 225 40.27 -2.83 1.80
CA ASN A 225 40.94 -2.71 0.51
C ASN A 225 42.39 -3.18 0.66
N ASN A 226 42.80 -4.15 -0.15
CA ASN A 226 44.20 -4.55 -0.28
C ASN A 226 44.65 -4.36 -1.73
N PHE A 227 45.33 -3.23 -2.00
CA PHE A 227 45.91 -2.89 -3.31
C PHE A 227 44.93 -2.83 -4.49
N GLY A 228 43.67 -2.42 -4.26
CA GLY A 228 42.64 -2.26 -5.30
C GLY A 228 41.65 -3.41 -5.39
N GLU A 229 41.85 -4.48 -4.61
CA GLU A 229 40.87 -5.55 -4.40
C GLU A 229 40.19 -5.37 -3.05
N PHE A 230 38.85 -5.38 -3.03
CA PHE A 230 38.06 -5.33 -1.80
C PHE A 230 37.89 -6.75 -1.24
N ASN A 231 38.28 -6.96 0.01
CA ASN A 231 38.17 -8.23 0.71
C ASN A 231 37.17 -8.14 1.86
N ALA A 232 36.32 -9.14 1.98
CA ALA A 232 35.47 -9.31 3.16
C ALA A 232 36.31 -9.78 4.34
N THR A 233 35.98 -9.28 5.53
CA THR A 233 36.62 -9.70 6.78
C THR A 233 35.79 -10.74 7.53
N PHE A 234 34.48 -10.79 7.30
CA PHE A 234 33.66 -11.91 7.77
C PHE A 234 33.76 -13.06 6.77
N ASN A 235 34.52 -14.10 7.14
CA ASN A 235 34.94 -15.14 6.22
C ASN A 235 34.84 -16.56 6.82
N SER A 236 35.08 -17.56 5.98
CA SER A 236 34.97 -18.97 6.38
C SER A 236 36.10 -19.34 7.33
N GLY A 237 35.75 -19.88 8.50
CA GLY A 237 36.70 -20.30 9.53
C GLY A 237 36.73 -19.39 10.76
N ASP A 238 36.15 -18.19 10.69
CA ASP A 238 36.03 -17.28 11.83
C ASP A 238 35.32 -17.95 13.01
N LYS A 239 35.84 -17.75 14.22
CA LYS A 239 35.33 -18.29 15.48
C LYS A 239 35.05 -17.14 16.45
N LEU A 240 33.80 -16.71 16.50
CA LEU A 240 33.37 -15.57 17.29
C LEU A 240 32.57 -16.03 18.51
N THR A 241 32.98 -15.59 19.70
CA THR A 241 32.28 -15.87 20.96
C THR A 241 31.74 -14.57 21.56
N GLY A 242 30.42 -14.46 21.70
CA GLY A 242 29.77 -13.34 22.37
C GLY A 242 29.98 -13.38 23.88
N SER A 243 30.24 -12.21 24.48
CA SER A 243 30.36 -12.01 25.93
C SER A 243 29.61 -10.75 26.34
N GLY A 244 29.03 -10.70 27.54
CA GLY A 244 28.26 -9.54 28.00
C GLY A 244 26.78 -9.56 27.56
N THR A 245 26.14 -8.39 27.52
CA THR A 245 24.71 -8.22 27.21
C THR A 245 24.50 -7.84 25.74
N ASN A 246 23.64 -8.58 25.04
CA ASN A 246 23.35 -8.43 23.61
C ASN A 246 24.61 -8.35 22.70
N PRO A 247 25.47 -9.38 22.68
CA PRO A 247 26.66 -9.37 21.85
C PRO A 247 26.30 -9.21 20.36
N THR A 248 26.89 -8.22 19.69
CA THR A 248 26.48 -7.79 18.34
C THR A 248 27.61 -7.95 17.33
N LEU A 249 27.34 -8.59 16.20
CA LEU A 249 28.20 -8.57 15.01
C LEU A 249 27.63 -7.63 13.97
N THR A 250 28.40 -6.63 13.54
CA THR A 250 28.07 -5.75 12.41
C THR A 250 28.94 -6.09 11.21
N VAL A 251 28.33 -6.52 10.13
CA VAL A 251 28.99 -6.84 8.86
C VAL A 251 28.74 -5.72 7.86
N LEU A 252 29.82 -5.11 7.37
CA LEU A 252 29.80 -4.09 6.33
C LEU A 252 30.41 -4.69 5.08
N ASN A 253 29.56 -5.19 4.18
CA ASN A 253 29.94 -5.77 2.91
C ASN A 253 29.70 -4.72 1.82
N THR A 254 30.65 -3.79 1.67
CA THR A 254 30.56 -2.59 0.84
C THR A 254 31.85 -2.44 0.03
N GLY A 255 31.85 -2.78 -1.25
CA GLY A 255 33.11 -2.91 -2.01
C GLY A 255 33.00 -3.11 -3.52
N GLY A 256 31.82 -2.99 -4.13
CA GLY A 256 31.64 -3.10 -5.58
C GLY A 256 31.86 -4.51 -6.16
N ASP A 257 31.89 -4.59 -7.50
CA ASP A 257 31.89 -5.84 -8.31
C ASP A 257 33.05 -6.82 -8.04
N THR A 258 34.10 -6.40 -7.34
CA THR A 258 35.29 -7.24 -7.06
C THR A 258 35.19 -8.00 -5.73
N LEU A 259 34.18 -7.71 -4.90
CA LEU A 259 33.97 -8.34 -3.60
C LEU A 259 33.28 -9.72 -3.77
N ASN A 260 34.05 -10.78 -3.98
CA ASN A 260 33.51 -12.14 -4.01
C ASN A 260 33.54 -12.78 -2.61
N THR A 261 32.43 -12.71 -1.87
CA THR A 261 32.33 -13.29 -0.53
C THR A 261 32.11 -14.80 -0.52
N GLY A 262 31.58 -15.39 -1.60
CA GLY A 262 31.14 -16.78 -1.63
C GLY A 262 30.22 -17.15 -0.44
N PRO A 263 29.92 -18.43 -0.23
CA PRO A 263 29.32 -18.89 1.02
C PRO A 263 30.33 -18.80 2.18
N VAL A 264 29.92 -18.17 3.28
CA VAL A 264 30.70 -18.00 4.51
C VAL A 264 30.31 -19.10 5.52
N LEU A 265 31.28 -19.85 6.04
CA LEU A 265 31.07 -20.90 7.05
C LEU A 265 31.73 -20.51 8.39
N PRO A 266 31.10 -19.64 9.20
CA PRO A 266 31.65 -19.21 10.49
C PRO A 266 31.26 -20.20 11.61
N THR A 267 31.95 -20.10 12.74
CA THR A 267 31.49 -20.63 14.03
C THR A 267 31.15 -19.45 14.92
N MET A 268 29.88 -19.34 15.33
CA MET A 268 29.43 -18.27 16.23
C MET A 268 28.73 -18.87 17.43
N LYS A 269 29.13 -18.44 18.63
CA LYS A 269 28.52 -18.86 19.89
C LYS A 269 28.19 -17.64 20.75
N GLY A 270 26.93 -17.46 21.12
CA GLY A 270 26.51 -16.38 22.03
C GLY A 270 26.49 -14.98 21.40
N ILE A 271 26.66 -14.86 20.09
CA ILE A 271 26.32 -13.62 19.36
C ILE A 271 24.80 -13.55 19.28
N GLU A 272 24.19 -12.48 19.80
CA GLU A 272 22.74 -12.33 19.87
C GLU A 272 22.18 -11.48 18.72
N THR A 273 22.91 -10.47 18.26
CA THR A 273 22.50 -9.60 17.16
C THR A 273 23.45 -9.69 15.98
N LEU A 274 22.92 -9.90 14.78
CA LEU A 274 23.62 -9.78 13.51
C LEU A 274 23.07 -8.55 12.76
N LYS A 275 23.91 -7.54 12.55
CA LYS A 275 23.63 -6.38 11.69
C LYS A 275 24.39 -6.50 10.39
N VAL A 276 23.73 -6.22 9.28
CA VAL A 276 24.31 -6.34 7.94
C VAL A 276 23.96 -5.09 7.13
N VAL A 277 25.00 -4.52 6.53
CA VAL A 277 24.89 -3.60 5.40
C VAL A 277 25.54 -4.30 4.22
N ASN A 278 24.75 -4.70 3.22
CA ASN A 278 25.23 -5.38 2.03
C ASN A 278 24.89 -4.54 0.79
N THR A 279 25.90 -3.93 0.19
CA THR A 279 25.75 -3.11 -1.02
C THR A 279 26.40 -3.78 -2.22
N ASP A 280 26.06 -3.30 -3.42
CA ASP A 280 26.64 -3.75 -4.70
C ASP A 280 26.22 -5.18 -5.12
N ASP A 281 26.87 -5.77 -6.13
CA ASP A 281 26.37 -6.99 -6.80
C ASP A 281 26.55 -8.31 -6.01
N ALA A 282 27.24 -8.29 -4.88
CA ALA A 282 27.59 -9.51 -4.14
C ALA A 282 26.62 -9.82 -2.99
N LYS A 283 25.83 -10.90 -3.14
CA LYS A 283 25.02 -11.42 -2.02
C LYS A 283 25.89 -11.93 -0.87
N LEU A 284 25.52 -11.64 0.38
CA LEU A 284 26.13 -12.27 1.55
C LEU A 284 25.38 -13.57 1.85
N PHE A 285 26.07 -14.70 1.76
CA PHE A 285 25.50 -16.02 2.06
C PHE A 285 26.22 -16.69 3.23
N VAL A 286 25.55 -16.86 4.36
CA VAL A 286 26.10 -17.46 5.57
C VAL A 286 25.53 -18.86 5.80
N LEU A 287 26.39 -19.87 5.86
CA LEU A 287 26.06 -21.25 6.21
C LEU A 287 26.22 -21.44 7.72
N GLY A 288 25.12 -21.38 8.44
CA GLY A 288 25.04 -21.25 9.90
C GLY A 288 24.92 -22.54 10.70
N ALA A 289 25.31 -23.70 10.15
CA ALA A 289 25.23 -24.98 10.87
C ALA A 289 25.99 -24.96 12.22
N ASN A 290 26.98 -24.06 12.37
CA ASN A 290 27.75 -23.82 13.60
C ASN A 290 27.46 -22.45 14.24
N VAL A 291 26.31 -21.84 13.93
CA VAL A 291 25.87 -20.55 14.46
C VAL A 291 24.77 -20.78 15.49
N VAL A 292 25.09 -20.50 16.75
CA VAL A 292 24.18 -20.66 17.91
C VAL A 292 24.12 -19.34 18.68
N GLY A 293 22.91 -18.87 18.95
CA GLY A 293 22.63 -17.70 19.80
C GLY A 293 22.05 -16.49 19.09
N VAL A 294 22.13 -16.41 17.75
CA VAL A 294 21.63 -15.24 17.00
C VAL A 294 20.11 -15.20 17.08
N LYS A 295 19.58 -14.14 17.72
CA LYS A 295 18.16 -13.90 17.95
C LYS A 295 17.64 -12.68 17.21
N ASN A 296 18.51 -11.74 16.86
CA ASN A 296 18.15 -10.50 16.20
C ASN A 296 18.91 -10.37 14.88
N VAL A 297 18.21 -10.12 13.77
CA VAL A 297 18.80 -9.86 12.46
C VAL A 297 18.38 -8.48 11.98
N ASP A 298 19.32 -7.64 11.62
CA ASP A 298 19.10 -6.26 11.16
C ASP A 298 19.75 -6.10 9.78
N LEU A 299 18.94 -5.88 8.74
CA LEU A 299 19.36 -5.59 7.38
C LEU A 299 19.03 -4.13 7.08
N SER A 300 20.05 -3.28 7.14
CA SER A 300 19.87 -1.83 6.97
C SER A 300 20.66 -1.33 5.76
N ASP A 301 20.12 -0.34 5.06
CA ASP A 301 20.79 0.37 3.95
C ASP A 301 21.38 -0.57 2.88
N SER A 302 20.74 -1.73 2.69
CA SER A 302 21.27 -2.79 1.83
C SER A 302 20.64 -2.74 0.45
N THR A 303 21.49 -2.88 -0.57
CA THR A 303 21.06 -2.94 -1.98
C THR A 303 21.21 -4.35 -2.57
N SER A 304 21.59 -5.33 -1.75
CA SER A 304 21.89 -6.70 -2.17
C SER A 304 21.45 -7.73 -1.14
N SER A 305 21.24 -8.98 -1.58
CA SER A 305 20.61 -10.03 -0.78
C SER A 305 21.43 -10.51 0.41
N LEU A 306 20.75 -10.88 1.49
CA LEU A 306 21.29 -11.56 2.66
C LEU A 306 20.62 -12.94 2.80
N ILE A 307 21.42 -14.00 2.72
CA ILE A 307 20.94 -15.37 2.92
C ILE A 307 21.62 -15.95 4.17
N LEU A 308 20.83 -16.30 5.17
CA LEU A 308 21.24 -17.00 6.39
C LEU A 308 20.68 -18.43 6.33
N SER A 309 21.55 -19.42 6.18
CA SER A 309 21.12 -20.81 6.01
C SER A 309 21.42 -21.69 7.22
N ASN A 310 20.43 -22.45 7.67
CA ASN A 310 20.55 -23.43 8.76
C ASN A 310 21.14 -22.84 10.05
N PHE A 311 20.61 -21.71 10.52
CA PHE A 311 20.96 -21.17 11.84
C PHE A 311 20.32 -22.04 12.93
N GLN A 312 21.05 -22.26 14.03
CA GLN A 312 20.66 -23.25 15.05
C GLN A 312 19.84 -22.66 16.20
N THR A 313 19.45 -21.38 16.12
CA THR A 313 18.64 -20.68 17.11
C THR A 313 17.53 -19.93 16.38
N ALA A 314 16.30 -20.01 16.89
CA ALA A 314 15.19 -19.25 16.36
C ALA A 314 15.47 -17.75 16.52
N VAL A 315 15.23 -17.00 15.45
CA VAL A 315 15.33 -15.54 15.42
C VAL A 315 14.03 -14.99 16.00
N GLU A 316 14.17 -14.16 17.03
CA GLU A 316 13.06 -13.51 17.72
C GLU A 316 12.71 -12.17 17.06
N LYS A 317 13.70 -11.48 16.47
CA LYS A 317 13.52 -10.17 15.81
C LYS A 317 14.24 -10.06 14.47
N VAL A 318 13.53 -9.54 13.49
CA VAL A 318 14.07 -9.14 12.18
C VAL A 318 13.76 -7.67 11.98
N SER A 319 14.73 -6.88 11.53
CA SER A 319 14.53 -5.48 11.17
C SER A 319 15.10 -5.25 9.80
N VAL A 320 14.33 -4.61 8.93
CA VAL A 320 14.77 -4.23 7.58
C VAL A 320 14.49 -2.75 7.41
N SER A 321 15.53 -1.96 7.15
CA SER A 321 15.43 -0.50 7.01
C SER A 321 16.11 -0.02 5.74
N ARG A 322 15.47 0.90 5.00
CA ARG A 322 16.01 1.55 3.79
C ARG A 322 16.62 0.56 2.79
N THR A 323 15.93 -0.55 2.54
CA THR A 323 16.43 -1.70 1.75
C THR A 323 15.51 -1.95 0.56
N ALA A 324 16.04 -2.52 -0.52
CA ALA A 324 15.31 -2.78 -1.76
C ALA A 324 14.75 -1.52 -2.46
N ILE A 325 15.37 -0.37 -2.26
CA ILE A 325 14.90 0.91 -2.84
C ILE A 325 15.15 0.97 -4.35
N ASN A 326 16.34 0.55 -4.78
CA ASN A 326 16.80 0.67 -6.17
C ASN A 326 16.76 -0.65 -6.95
N PHE A 327 16.84 -1.78 -6.24
CA PHE A 327 16.90 -3.14 -6.78
C PHE A 327 16.05 -4.07 -5.92
N ASP A 328 15.57 -5.16 -6.50
CA ASP A 328 14.91 -6.21 -5.72
C ASP A 328 15.95 -6.96 -4.88
N VAL A 329 15.62 -7.22 -3.62
CA VAL A 329 16.52 -7.83 -2.64
C VAL A 329 15.85 -9.04 -2.00
N GLU A 330 16.63 -10.05 -1.62
CA GLU A 330 16.15 -11.18 -0.83
C GLU A 330 16.78 -11.16 0.57
N LEU A 331 15.95 -11.24 1.60
CA LEU A 331 16.35 -11.62 2.95
C LEU A 331 15.83 -13.03 3.23
N GLY A 332 16.68 -14.03 3.02
CA GLY A 332 16.34 -15.43 3.24
C GLY A 332 16.93 -15.95 4.54
N ILE A 333 16.11 -16.22 5.54
CA ILE A 333 16.54 -16.83 6.82
C ILE A 333 15.95 -18.24 6.90
N THR A 334 16.84 -19.23 7.08
CA THR A 334 16.42 -20.60 7.39
C THR A 334 16.98 -21.08 8.72
N ILE A 335 16.09 -21.65 9.54
CA ILE A 335 16.40 -22.12 10.90
C ILE A 335 16.34 -23.65 10.95
N ALA A 336 17.22 -24.26 11.73
CA ALA A 336 17.17 -25.70 11.99
C ALA A 336 15.81 -26.09 12.59
N GLY A 337 15.15 -27.10 12.02
CA GLY A 337 13.78 -27.47 12.43
C GLY A 337 13.64 -27.89 13.90
N ALA A 338 14.72 -28.31 14.56
CA ALA A 338 14.72 -28.59 16.00
C ALA A 338 14.55 -27.33 16.87
N ALA A 339 14.96 -26.16 16.36
CA ALA A 339 14.80 -24.88 17.05
C ALA A 339 13.40 -24.26 16.84
N LEU A 340 12.59 -24.81 15.94
CA LEU A 340 11.21 -24.40 15.64
C LEU A 340 10.20 -25.53 15.91
N ALA A 341 10.56 -26.53 16.72
CA ALA A 341 9.73 -27.72 16.93
C ALA A 341 8.55 -27.49 17.90
N GLY A 342 8.32 -26.25 18.34
CA GLY A 342 7.25 -25.87 19.25
C GLY A 342 5.91 -25.67 18.54
N SER A 343 4.96 -25.07 19.25
CA SER A 343 3.67 -24.64 18.69
C SER A 343 3.40 -23.14 18.92
N GLU A 344 4.40 -22.42 19.40
CA GLU A 344 4.31 -21.03 19.86
C GLU A 344 5.56 -20.24 19.43
N ASP A 345 6.28 -20.72 18.42
CA ASP A 345 7.49 -20.07 17.92
C ASP A 345 7.10 -18.74 17.25
N THR A 346 7.67 -17.65 17.76
CA THR A 346 7.31 -16.28 17.37
C THR A 346 8.50 -15.54 16.77
N VAL A 347 8.24 -14.71 15.77
CA VAL A 347 9.20 -13.73 15.25
C VAL A 347 8.54 -12.37 15.03
N ALA A 348 9.24 -11.30 15.43
CA ALA A 348 8.83 -9.92 15.21
C ALA A 348 9.65 -9.28 14.09
N VAL A 349 8.98 -8.77 13.06
CA VAL A 349 9.56 -8.13 11.88
C VAL A 349 9.25 -6.64 11.93
N THR A 350 10.25 -5.78 11.72
CA THR A 350 10.04 -4.35 11.47
C THR A 350 10.49 -4.04 10.05
N LEU A 351 9.60 -3.43 9.26
CA LEU A 351 9.88 -2.91 7.93
C LEU A 351 9.83 -1.38 8.01
N ASP A 352 10.91 -0.72 7.62
CA ASP A 352 11.04 0.74 7.62
C ASP A 352 11.63 1.22 6.29
N GLN A 353 10.77 1.68 5.37
CA GLN A 353 11.18 2.10 4.02
C GLN A 353 11.80 0.94 3.22
N VAL A 354 11.04 -0.14 3.09
CA VAL A 354 11.42 -1.36 2.36
C VAL A 354 10.74 -1.40 1.01
N GLY A 355 11.50 -1.58 -0.06
CA GLY A 355 10.98 -1.47 -1.42
C GLY A 355 10.83 -0.02 -1.87
N SER A 356 10.22 0.20 -3.04
CA SER A 356 9.90 1.54 -3.51
C SER A 356 8.64 1.57 -4.36
N TYR A 357 8.00 2.73 -4.40
CA TYR A 357 6.77 2.98 -5.13
C TYR A 357 6.96 4.10 -6.16
N SER A 358 6.20 4.02 -7.24
CA SER A 358 6.11 5.06 -8.25
C SER A 358 5.46 6.29 -7.65
N PRO A 359 6.11 7.47 -7.67
CA PRO A 359 5.48 8.69 -7.18
C PRO A 359 4.34 9.18 -8.08
N VAL A 360 4.19 8.58 -9.27
CA VAL A 360 3.15 8.95 -10.24
C VAL A 360 1.96 8.01 -10.20
N THR A 361 2.23 6.70 -10.11
CA THR A 361 1.18 5.67 -10.20
C THR A 361 0.83 5.06 -8.85
N GLY A 362 1.63 5.31 -7.81
CA GLY A 362 1.49 4.62 -6.52
C GLY A 362 1.80 3.12 -6.57
N ALA A 363 2.15 2.56 -7.74
CA ALA A 363 2.49 1.14 -7.88
C ALA A 363 3.91 0.85 -7.39
N ALA A 364 4.11 -0.30 -6.76
CA ALA A 364 5.43 -0.73 -6.33
C ALA A 364 6.36 -0.97 -7.54
N ILE A 365 7.58 -0.43 -7.47
CA ILE A 365 8.63 -0.53 -8.49
C ILE A 365 9.69 -1.55 -8.09
N ARG A 366 9.99 -1.67 -6.79
CA ARG A 366 11.00 -2.59 -6.23
C ARG A 366 10.50 -3.25 -4.96
N PHE A 367 11.00 -4.44 -4.71
CA PHE A 367 10.50 -5.31 -3.65
C PHE A 367 11.60 -6.00 -2.84
N LEU A 368 11.29 -6.29 -1.58
CA LEU A 368 12.02 -7.27 -0.76
C LEU A 368 11.31 -8.64 -0.81
N THR A 369 12.04 -9.72 -1.04
CA THR A 369 11.57 -11.07 -0.67
C THR A 369 11.99 -11.38 0.76
N LEU A 370 11.03 -11.69 1.64
CA LEU A 370 11.27 -12.01 3.05
C LEU A 370 11.04 -13.51 3.29
N GLY A 371 12.10 -14.24 3.59
CA GLY A 371 12.05 -15.66 3.92
C GLY A 371 12.35 -15.95 5.38
N LEU A 372 11.44 -16.66 6.04
CA LEU A 372 11.48 -17.06 7.45
C LEU A 372 11.07 -18.53 7.54
N ASN A 373 11.90 -19.44 7.01
CA ASN A 373 11.54 -20.85 6.85
C ASN A 373 12.34 -21.79 7.76
N PRO A 374 11.82 -22.97 8.11
CA PRO A 374 12.70 -24.05 8.54
C PRO A 374 13.56 -24.54 7.37
N VAL A 375 14.72 -25.12 7.67
CA VAL A 375 15.60 -25.74 6.66
C VAL A 375 14.90 -26.89 5.92
N SER A 376 14.03 -27.62 6.63
CA SER A 376 13.17 -28.67 6.08
C SER A 376 12.03 -29.00 7.05
N GLY A 377 10.97 -29.63 6.54
CA GLY A 377 9.79 -29.97 7.33
C GLY A 377 8.78 -28.81 7.42
N GLY A 378 7.73 -28.99 8.23
CA GLY A 378 6.64 -28.03 8.39
C GLY A 378 6.64 -27.23 9.70
N ASN A 379 7.63 -27.45 10.57
CA ASN A 379 7.74 -26.82 11.89
C ASN A 379 8.39 -25.43 11.72
N GLY A 380 7.56 -24.39 11.64
CA GLY A 380 7.95 -23.02 11.31
C GLY A 380 7.80 -22.05 12.47
N TYR A 381 7.83 -20.75 12.18
CA TYR A 381 7.28 -19.77 13.13
C TYR A 381 5.77 -19.78 13.04
N GLU A 382 5.06 -20.19 14.09
CA GLU A 382 3.60 -20.18 14.11
C GLU A 382 3.02 -18.76 14.11
N LYS A 383 3.73 -17.81 14.75
CA LYS A 383 3.28 -16.42 14.91
C LYS A 383 4.30 -15.44 14.35
N ILE A 384 3.87 -14.60 13.42
CA ILE A 384 4.71 -13.54 12.83
C ILE A 384 4.04 -12.21 13.10
N SER A 385 4.75 -11.30 13.76
CA SER A 385 4.30 -9.90 13.85
C SER A 385 5.10 -9.03 12.89
N ILE A 386 4.44 -8.15 12.15
CA ILE A 386 5.06 -7.23 11.19
C ILE A 386 4.65 -5.81 11.58
N ALA A 387 5.64 -4.93 11.76
CA ALA A 387 5.43 -3.50 11.96
C ALA A 387 5.89 -2.73 10.71
N SER A 388 4.96 -2.11 9.99
CA SER A 388 5.21 -1.26 8.81
C SER A 388 5.39 0.20 9.23
N LYS A 389 6.56 0.79 8.98
CA LYS A 389 6.95 2.13 9.45
C LYS A 389 7.66 2.95 8.38
N GLY A 390 7.85 4.24 8.67
CA GLY A 390 8.68 5.15 7.88
C GLY A 390 7.99 5.65 6.61
N LEU A 391 8.09 4.89 5.52
CA LEU A 391 7.32 5.10 4.28
C LEU A 391 6.62 3.79 3.91
N ALA A 392 5.75 3.81 2.89
CA ALA A 392 5.11 2.62 2.36
C ALA A 392 6.12 1.48 2.10
N ASN A 393 5.76 0.26 2.47
CA ASN A 393 6.63 -0.91 2.43
C ASN A 393 6.10 -1.95 1.42
N ALA A 394 6.96 -2.43 0.53
CA ALA A 394 6.64 -3.44 -0.48
C ALA A 394 7.46 -4.72 -0.30
N VAL A 395 6.75 -5.84 -0.09
CA VAL A 395 7.30 -7.19 0.02
C VAL A 395 6.81 -8.02 -1.17
N ALA A 396 7.74 -8.56 -1.96
CA ALA A 396 7.41 -9.43 -3.09
C ALA A 396 6.75 -10.72 -2.61
N ALA A 397 7.33 -11.36 -1.60
CA ALA A 397 6.81 -12.58 -1.00
C ALA A 397 7.24 -12.71 0.47
N LEU A 398 6.33 -13.17 1.31
CA LEU A 398 6.60 -13.68 2.65
C LEU A 398 6.60 -15.21 2.59
N THR A 399 7.79 -15.83 2.58
CA THR A 399 7.89 -17.29 2.64
C THR A 399 8.12 -17.71 4.09
N ALA A 400 7.08 -18.25 4.73
CA ALA A 400 7.13 -18.70 6.11
C ALA A 400 6.33 -20.01 6.28
N THR A 401 6.95 -21.12 5.88
CA THR A 401 6.36 -22.46 6.00
C THR A 401 6.01 -22.75 7.46
N GLY A 402 4.75 -23.11 7.75
CA GLY A 402 4.29 -23.43 9.11
C GLY A 402 3.66 -22.26 9.87
N SER A 403 3.71 -21.04 9.32
CA SER A 403 3.03 -19.87 9.91
C SER A 403 1.53 -20.06 9.97
N GLN A 404 0.91 -19.68 11.09
CA GLN A 404 -0.52 -19.83 11.34
C GLN A 404 -1.20 -18.48 11.52
N GLU A 405 -0.56 -17.57 12.25
CA GLU A 405 -1.07 -16.25 12.59
C GLU A 405 -0.06 -15.16 12.20
N ILE A 406 -0.54 -14.16 11.47
CA ILE A 406 0.21 -12.95 11.11
C ILE A 406 -0.48 -11.75 11.75
N THR A 407 0.25 -10.97 12.54
CA THR A 407 -0.23 -9.71 13.09
C THR A 407 0.49 -8.56 12.38
N ILE A 408 -0.25 -7.57 11.89
CA ILE A 408 0.30 -6.41 11.18
C ILE A 408 -0.06 -5.14 11.96
N THR A 409 0.93 -4.27 12.14
CA THR A 409 0.82 -3.01 12.90
C THR A 409 1.62 -1.91 12.21
N GLY A 410 1.45 -0.67 12.67
CA GLY A 410 2.27 0.46 12.22
C GLY A 410 1.44 1.54 11.53
N ASP A 411 2.13 2.53 10.98
CA ASP A 411 1.53 3.77 10.45
C ASP A 411 1.67 3.92 8.93
N GLN A 412 2.31 2.96 8.25
CA GLN A 412 2.58 3.02 6.83
C GLN A 412 1.99 1.85 6.05
N ASP A 413 1.62 2.11 4.80
CA ASP A 413 1.09 1.13 3.87
C ASP A 413 2.01 -0.08 3.73
N LEU A 414 1.41 -1.26 3.53
CA LEU A 414 2.12 -2.51 3.35
C LEU A 414 1.50 -3.31 2.20
N LEU A 415 2.30 -3.53 1.16
CA LEU A 415 1.99 -4.47 0.09
C LEU A 415 2.75 -5.79 0.30
N ILE A 416 2.03 -6.91 0.32
CA ILE A 416 2.59 -8.26 0.18
C ILE A 416 2.05 -8.85 -1.13
N ALA A 417 2.86 -8.76 -2.19
CA ALA A 417 2.40 -8.98 -3.55
C ALA A 417 2.06 -10.46 -3.86
N ALA A 418 2.88 -11.40 -3.39
CA ALA A 418 2.59 -12.82 -3.53
C ALA A 418 1.60 -13.30 -2.46
N ALA A 419 0.91 -14.40 -2.75
CA ALA A 419 0.05 -15.07 -1.79
C ALA A 419 0.78 -15.43 -0.50
N LEU A 420 0.12 -15.19 0.63
CA LEU A 420 0.58 -15.63 1.94
C LEU A 420 0.74 -17.16 1.98
N PRO A 421 1.59 -17.68 2.89
CA PRO A 421 1.70 -19.12 3.08
C PRO A 421 0.34 -19.76 3.34
N ASN A 422 0.05 -20.91 2.71
CA ASN A 422 -1.25 -21.60 2.85
C ASN A 422 -1.61 -22.00 4.29
N THR A 423 -0.63 -22.05 5.19
CA THR A 423 -0.83 -22.34 6.61
C THR A 423 -1.28 -21.10 7.40
N ALA A 424 -1.04 -19.89 6.88
CA ALA A 424 -1.37 -18.62 7.53
C ALA A 424 -2.87 -18.35 7.41
N THR A 425 -3.65 -19.06 8.23
CA THR A 425 -5.11 -18.99 8.24
C THR A 425 -5.65 -17.78 9.00
N LYS A 426 -4.83 -17.11 9.82
CA LYS A 426 -5.24 -15.92 10.56
C LYS A 426 -4.36 -14.71 10.23
N LEU A 427 -4.99 -13.58 9.96
CA LEU A 427 -4.34 -12.28 9.82
C LEU A 427 -5.08 -11.25 10.68
N ASP A 428 -4.36 -10.51 11.50
CA ASP A 428 -4.90 -9.41 12.30
C ASP A 428 -4.10 -8.13 12.06
N ALA A 429 -4.67 -7.22 11.27
CA ALA A 429 -4.13 -5.90 10.99
C ALA A 429 -4.89 -4.78 11.69
N SER A 430 -5.73 -5.09 12.70
CA SER A 430 -6.60 -4.11 13.37
C SER A 430 -5.89 -2.91 14.01
N ALA A 431 -4.57 -3.00 14.20
CA ALA A 431 -3.73 -1.93 14.72
C ALA A 431 -2.84 -1.25 13.66
N LEU A 432 -3.04 -1.53 12.37
CA LEU A 432 -2.40 -0.84 11.25
C LEU A 432 -3.19 0.45 10.91
N GLU A 433 -2.50 1.57 10.76
CA GLU A 433 -3.11 2.84 10.35
C GLU A 433 -3.02 3.13 8.84
N GLY A 434 -2.01 2.58 8.16
CA GLY A 434 -1.87 2.65 6.70
C GLY A 434 -2.65 1.54 5.98
N ASP A 435 -2.56 1.53 4.65
CA ASP A 435 -3.31 0.59 3.80
C ASP A 435 -2.60 -0.78 3.72
N LEU A 436 -3.35 -1.88 3.82
CA LEU A 436 -2.85 -3.23 3.60
C LEU A 436 -3.30 -3.78 2.24
N ASP A 437 -2.37 -4.24 1.40
CA ASP A 437 -2.69 -5.05 0.22
C ASP A 437 -2.06 -6.45 0.34
N VAL A 438 -2.90 -7.48 0.43
CA VAL A 438 -2.47 -8.86 0.67
C VAL A 438 -3.28 -9.87 -0.14
N THR A 439 -2.59 -10.90 -0.61
CA THR A 439 -3.22 -12.06 -1.26
C THR A 439 -3.27 -13.24 -0.29
N ALA A 440 -4.46 -13.81 -0.09
CA ALA A 440 -4.66 -15.01 0.71
C ALA A 440 -3.99 -16.24 0.08
N GLY A 441 -3.54 -17.17 0.93
CA GLY A 441 -3.15 -18.50 0.50
C GLY A 441 -4.37 -19.39 0.18
N ASN A 442 -4.14 -20.65 -0.17
CA ASN A 442 -5.20 -21.59 -0.58
C ASN A 442 -6.00 -22.21 0.59
N GLY A 443 -5.74 -21.80 1.84
CA GLY A 443 -6.44 -22.30 3.03
C GLY A 443 -7.65 -21.44 3.38
N THR A 444 -8.57 -21.96 4.21
CA THR A 444 -9.65 -21.14 4.78
C THR A 444 -9.06 -20.06 5.68
N VAL A 445 -9.47 -18.81 5.49
CA VAL A 445 -8.88 -17.65 6.20
C VAL A 445 -9.83 -16.98 7.20
N ASP A 446 -9.25 -16.31 8.20
CA ASP A 446 -9.88 -15.40 9.16
C ASP A 446 -9.02 -14.12 9.26
N PHE A 447 -9.31 -13.18 8.37
CA PHE A 447 -8.51 -11.97 8.15
C PHE A 447 -9.26 -10.72 8.63
N VAL A 448 -8.53 -9.83 9.29
CA VAL A 448 -9.03 -8.55 9.81
C VAL A 448 -8.11 -7.43 9.34
N GLY A 449 -8.67 -6.42 8.67
CA GLY A 449 -8.01 -5.19 8.23
C GLY A 449 -7.81 -4.17 9.36
N GLY A 450 -7.15 -3.07 9.01
CA GLY A 450 -6.80 -1.95 9.88
C GLY A 450 -7.74 -0.77 9.73
N LYS A 451 -7.15 0.44 9.77
CA LYS A 451 -7.88 1.71 9.66
C LYS A 451 -7.85 2.33 8.26
N GLY A 452 -6.90 1.91 7.43
CA GLY A 452 -6.70 2.39 6.07
C GLY A 452 -7.67 1.75 5.08
N ASP A 453 -7.45 2.00 3.79
CA ASP A 453 -8.22 1.42 2.69
C ASP A 453 -7.59 0.08 2.28
N ASP A 454 -8.02 -1.01 2.93
CA ASP A 454 -7.38 -2.31 2.78
C ASP A 454 -7.89 -3.11 1.56
N THR A 455 -7.00 -3.91 0.98
CA THR A 455 -7.27 -4.81 -0.16
C THR A 455 -6.93 -6.26 0.18
N PHE A 456 -7.94 -7.12 0.10
CA PHE A 456 -7.80 -8.57 0.27
C PHE A 456 -8.02 -9.28 -1.05
N ARG A 457 -7.08 -10.11 -1.47
CA ARG A 457 -7.13 -10.80 -2.77
C ARG A 457 -7.19 -12.31 -2.60
N PHE A 458 -7.94 -12.98 -3.47
CA PHE A 458 -7.99 -14.43 -3.56
C PHE A 458 -7.59 -14.89 -4.96
N LEU A 459 -6.85 -15.98 -5.02
CA LEU A 459 -6.52 -16.66 -6.27
C LEU A 459 -7.73 -17.44 -6.79
N ALA A 460 -7.72 -17.79 -8.08
CA ALA A 460 -8.81 -18.53 -8.70
C ALA A 460 -9.11 -19.87 -7.98
N GLY A 461 -10.37 -20.08 -7.58
CA GLY A 461 -10.83 -21.29 -6.92
C GLY A 461 -10.53 -21.35 -5.43
N THR A 462 -10.10 -20.23 -4.81
CA THR A 462 -9.73 -20.18 -3.39
C THR A 462 -10.71 -19.42 -2.52
N PHE A 463 -11.55 -18.54 -3.10
CA PHE A 463 -12.57 -17.83 -2.33
C PHE A 463 -13.82 -18.70 -2.15
N THR A 464 -14.20 -18.93 -0.90
CA THR A 464 -15.34 -19.78 -0.53
C THR A 464 -16.18 -19.14 0.56
N ALA A 465 -17.42 -19.61 0.74
CA ALA A 465 -18.30 -19.16 1.83
C ALA A 465 -17.79 -19.51 3.26
N THR A 466 -16.64 -20.17 3.40
CA THR A 466 -16.02 -20.46 4.70
C THR A 466 -14.98 -19.43 5.12
N ASP A 467 -14.51 -18.63 4.17
CA ASP A 467 -13.51 -17.59 4.40
C ASP A 467 -14.13 -16.40 5.12
N LYS A 468 -13.40 -15.84 6.08
CA LYS A 468 -13.80 -14.64 6.81
C LYS A 468 -12.83 -13.52 6.52
N VAL A 469 -13.41 -12.38 6.15
CA VAL A 469 -12.67 -11.15 5.90
C VAL A 469 -13.48 -10.02 6.54
N ASP A 470 -12.86 -9.33 7.48
CA ASP A 470 -13.36 -8.08 8.03
C ASP A 470 -12.44 -6.96 7.58
N GLY A 471 -12.94 -6.01 6.79
CA GLY A 471 -12.15 -4.90 6.28
C GLY A 471 -11.63 -3.92 7.35
N GLY A 472 -12.25 -3.87 8.54
CA GLY A 472 -11.92 -2.84 9.53
C GLY A 472 -12.59 -1.48 9.23
N ASP A 473 -11.90 -0.38 9.51
CA ASP A 473 -12.34 0.96 9.10
C ASP A 473 -11.92 1.21 7.63
N GLY A 474 -12.09 2.42 7.08
CA GLY A 474 -11.70 2.74 5.70
C GLY A 474 -12.64 2.20 4.61
N ALA A 475 -12.22 2.36 3.35
CA ALA A 475 -12.91 1.92 2.14
C ALA A 475 -12.21 0.66 1.58
N ASN A 476 -12.67 -0.50 2.01
CA ASN A 476 -11.98 -1.76 1.78
C ASN A 476 -12.45 -2.48 0.52
N THR A 477 -11.51 -3.19 -0.10
CA THR A 477 -11.68 -3.92 -1.35
C THR A 477 -11.44 -5.41 -1.18
N LEU A 478 -12.38 -6.21 -1.69
CA LEU A 478 -12.22 -7.65 -1.88
C LEU A 478 -12.01 -7.95 -3.37
N VAL A 479 -10.91 -8.61 -3.72
CA VAL A 479 -10.57 -8.99 -5.10
C VAL A 479 -10.68 -10.50 -5.24
N VAL A 480 -11.56 -10.95 -6.11
CA VAL A 480 -11.84 -12.38 -6.35
C VAL A 480 -12.04 -12.65 -7.84
N VAL A 481 -11.97 -13.90 -8.25
CA VAL A 481 -12.42 -14.29 -9.59
C VAL A 481 -13.94 -14.35 -9.62
N ALA A 482 -14.54 -14.00 -10.75
CA ALA A 482 -16.00 -13.97 -10.90
C ALA A 482 -16.66 -15.32 -10.61
N ALA A 483 -16.04 -16.41 -11.09
CA ALA A 483 -16.57 -17.76 -10.91
C ALA A 483 -16.76 -18.15 -9.44
N ASP A 484 -15.88 -17.68 -8.53
CA ASP A 484 -15.96 -17.96 -7.10
C ASP A 484 -17.08 -17.13 -6.45
N ALA A 485 -17.13 -15.83 -6.72
CA ALA A 485 -18.17 -14.92 -6.22
C ALA A 485 -19.58 -15.32 -6.68
N GLU A 486 -19.72 -15.78 -7.92
CA GLU A 486 -20.99 -16.26 -8.49
C GLU A 486 -21.53 -17.55 -7.83
N THR A 487 -20.72 -18.25 -7.04
CA THR A 487 -21.19 -19.43 -6.27
C THR A 487 -21.98 -19.06 -5.03
N ILE A 488 -21.90 -17.81 -4.56
CA ILE A 488 -22.58 -17.35 -3.35
C ILE A 488 -24.08 -17.16 -3.62
N ILE A 489 -24.88 -18.07 -3.06
CA ILE A 489 -26.35 -18.11 -3.26
C ILE A 489 -27.16 -17.86 -1.99
N ALA A 490 -26.48 -17.76 -0.83
CA ALA A 490 -27.07 -17.42 0.47
C ALA A 490 -26.25 -16.28 1.09
N ALA A 491 -26.84 -15.54 2.03
CA ALA A 491 -26.16 -14.43 2.68
C ALA A 491 -24.89 -14.92 3.40
N ASP A 492 -23.75 -14.35 3.02
CA ASP A 492 -22.45 -14.65 3.58
C ASP A 492 -22.07 -13.58 4.60
N ALA A 493 -22.28 -13.90 5.88
CA ALA A 493 -21.98 -13.02 7.00
C ALA A 493 -20.50 -13.06 7.42
N ASN A 494 -19.68 -13.88 6.75
CA ASN A 494 -18.25 -13.98 7.03
C ASN A 494 -17.45 -12.82 6.41
N ILE A 495 -18.03 -12.14 5.42
CA ILE A 495 -17.46 -10.93 4.83
C ILE A 495 -18.08 -9.71 5.52
N LYS A 496 -17.25 -8.80 6.01
CA LYS A 496 -17.70 -7.60 6.75
C LYS A 496 -16.85 -6.40 6.39
N ASN A 497 -17.44 -5.21 6.47
CA ASN A 497 -16.74 -3.94 6.28
C ASN A 497 -16.00 -3.83 4.93
N ILE A 498 -16.46 -4.56 3.91
CA ILE A 498 -16.00 -4.44 2.53
C ILE A 498 -16.99 -3.58 1.74
N GLN A 499 -16.51 -2.54 1.07
CA GLN A 499 -17.34 -1.64 0.26
C GLN A 499 -17.19 -1.91 -1.24
N SER A 500 -16.04 -2.43 -1.66
CA SER A 500 -15.71 -2.68 -3.07
C SER A 500 -15.44 -4.16 -3.33
N LEU A 501 -16.07 -4.70 -4.37
CA LEU A 501 -15.82 -6.04 -4.89
C LEU A 501 -15.22 -5.93 -6.29
N THR A 502 -13.98 -6.33 -6.44
CA THR A 502 -13.29 -6.35 -7.75
C THR A 502 -13.26 -7.77 -8.29
N LEU A 503 -13.79 -7.94 -9.51
CA LEU A 503 -13.69 -9.18 -10.26
C LEU A 503 -12.44 -9.16 -11.14
N SER A 504 -11.46 -9.99 -10.80
CA SER A 504 -10.19 -10.11 -11.54
C SER A 504 -10.30 -10.95 -12.82
N THR A 505 -11.44 -11.58 -13.03
CA THR A 505 -11.79 -12.29 -14.27
C THR A 505 -13.19 -11.87 -14.70
N GLY A 506 -13.48 -11.99 -16.00
CA GLY A 506 -14.81 -11.73 -16.54
C GLY A 506 -15.91 -12.56 -15.90
N GLY A 507 -17.11 -11.96 -15.80
CA GLY A 507 -18.32 -12.65 -15.38
C GLY A 507 -18.66 -13.84 -16.27
N THR A 508 -19.23 -14.90 -15.70
CA THR A 508 -19.71 -16.04 -16.49
C THR A 508 -21.04 -15.68 -17.17
N ALA A 509 -21.12 -15.89 -18.48
CA ALA A 509 -22.33 -15.64 -19.25
C ALA A 509 -23.58 -16.27 -18.60
N THR A 510 -24.68 -15.51 -18.57
CA THR A 510 -26.00 -15.79 -17.97
C THR A 510 -26.03 -15.94 -16.44
N LYS A 511 -24.91 -15.72 -15.75
CA LYS A 511 -24.88 -15.74 -14.28
C LYS A 511 -25.28 -14.41 -13.67
N THR A 512 -25.60 -14.49 -12.38
CA THR A 512 -25.88 -13.34 -11.53
C THR A 512 -24.85 -13.26 -10.42
N LEU A 513 -24.07 -12.18 -10.38
CA LEU A 513 -23.27 -11.80 -9.23
C LEU A 513 -24.20 -11.27 -8.13
N ARG A 514 -24.21 -11.95 -6.99
CA ARG A 514 -25.03 -11.62 -5.82
C ARG A 514 -24.25 -10.73 -4.83
N ALA A 515 -23.87 -9.53 -5.26
CA ALA A 515 -23.22 -8.56 -4.36
C ALA A 515 -24.10 -8.24 -3.13
N ASP A 516 -25.43 -8.33 -3.27
CA ASP A 516 -26.39 -8.22 -2.18
C ASP A 516 -26.31 -9.33 -1.10
N LEU A 517 -25.60 -10.42 -1.38
CA LEU A 517 -25.38 -11.53 -0.45
C LEU A 517 -23.94 -11.66 0.03
N ILE A 518 -23.00 -10.98 -0.60
CA ILE A 518 -21.59 -11.02 -0.21
C ILE A 518 -21.36 -9.86 0.76
N GLY A 519 -21.17 -10.20 2.03
CA GLY A 519 -20.92 -9.24 3.09
C GLY A 519 -22.06 -8.25 3.37
N ASP A 520 -21.74 -7.23 4.16
CA ASP A 520 -22.73 -6.32 4.75
C ASP A 520 -22.79 -4.92 4.10
N LYS A 521 -21.78 -4.54 3.31
CA LYS A 521 -21.58 -3.16 2.84
C LYS A 521 -21.14 -3.01 1.39
N ILE A 522 -21.18 -4.06 0.56
CA ILE A 522 -20.75 -3.92 -0.84
C ILE A 522 -21.70 -2.98 -1.58
N THR A 523 -21.15 -1.82 -1.98
CA THR A 523 -21.84 -0.81 -2.78
C THR A 523 -21.19 -0.62 -4.15
N THR A 524 -19.95 -1.07 -4.32
CA THR A 524 -19.20 -0.94 -5.57
C THR A 524 -18.80 -2.31 -6.11
N VAL A 525 -19.06 -2.55 -7.40
CA VAL A 525 -18.50 -3.70 -8.13
C VAL A 525 -17.60 -3.18 -9.24
N THR A 526 -16.36 -3.67 -9.29
CA THR A 526 -15.39 -3.34 -10.33
C THR A 526 -15.18 -4.54 -11.24
N LEU A 527 -15.44 -4.38 -12.53
CA LEU A 527 -15.17 -5.34 -13.59
C LEU A 527 -13.80 -5.03 -14.20
N ALA A 528 -12.75 -5.66 -13.65
CA ALA A 528 -11.37 -5.43 -14.07
C ALA A 528 -10.92 -6.33 -15.23
N ALA A 529 -11.83 -7.12 -15.80
CA ALA A 529 -11.54 -8.04 -16.90
C ALA A 529 -12.77 -8.18 -17.82
N PRO A 530 -12.56 -8.55 -19.10
CA PRO A 530 -13.64 -8.59 -20.07
C PRO A 530 -14.74 -9.57 -19.71
N THR A 531 -16.00 -9.15 -19.78
CA THR A 531 -17.18 -10.01 -19.54
C THR A 531 -17.90 -10.32 -20.85
N PHE A 532 -18.26 -11.58 -21.09
CA PHE A 532 -18.89 -12.01 -22.34
C PHE A 532 -20.33 -12.50 -22.13
N GLY A 533 -21.20 -12.21 -23.11
CA GLY A 533 -22.60 -12.60 -23.06
C GLY A 533 -23.40 -11.80 -22.03
N ASP A 534 -24.65 -12.22 -21.80
CA ASP A 534 -25.51 -11.57 -20.82
C ASP A 534 -24.94 -11.75 -19.43
N TYR A 535 -24.90 -10.70 -18.62
CA TYR A 535 -24.43 -10.77 -17.25
C TYR A 535 -25.35 -9.98 -16.34
N THR A 536 -25.46 -10.38 -15.07
CA THR A 536 -26.30 -9.66 -14.10
C THR A 536 -25.49 -9.36 -12.84
N ILE A 537 -25.51 -8.10 -12.42
CA ILE A 537 -24.99 -7.67 -11.13
C ILE A 537 -26.18 -7.27 -10.25
N ARG A 538 -26.23 -7.80 -9.04
CA ARG A 538 -27.31 -7.53 -8.10
C ARG A 538 -26.78 -6.98 -6.79
N PHE A 539 -27.23 -5.78 -6.46
CA PHE A 539 -26.89 -5.05 -5.24
C PHE A 539 -27.99 -5.08 -4.18
N ALA A 540 -27.58 -4.75 -2.95
CA ALA A 540 -28.50 -4.35 -1.90
C ALA A 540 -29.17 -3.01 -2.24
N ALA A 541 -30.11 -2.58 -1.39
CA ALA A 541 -30.70 -1.25 -1.53
C ALA A 541 -29.65 -0.16 -1.24
N GLY A 542 -29.75 0.99 -1.91
CA GLY A 542 -28.87 2.14 -1.67
C GLY A 542 -28.21 2.66 -2.94
N ALA A 543 -27.27 3.59 -2.75
CA ALA A 543 -26.46 4.11 -3.84
C ALA A 543 -25.38 3.09 -4.19
N ASN A 544 -25.42 2.58 -5.42
CA ASN A 544 -24.51 1.55 -5.90
C ASN A 544 -23.66 2.08 -7.06
N SER A 545 -22.51 1.45 -7.26
CA SER A 545 -21.57 1.80 -8.32
C SER A 545 -21.09 0.56 -9.06
N VAL A 546 -20.95 0.67 -10.38
CA VAL A 546 -20.26 -0.31 -11.22
C VAL A 546 -19.15 0.40 -11.96
N ASN A 547 -17.92 -0.10 -11.82
CA ASN A 547 -16.77 0.38 -12.58
C ASN A 547 -16.40 -0.66 -13.64
N VAL A 548 -16.12 -0.21 -14.85
CA VAL A 548 -15.75 -1.05 -16.00
C VAL A 548 -14.43 -0.55 -16.57
N PHE A 549 -13.43 -1.42 -16.55
CA PHE A 549 -12.08 -1.13 -17.08
C PHE A 549 -11.77 -1.87 -18.38
N GLU A 550 -12.65 -2.78 -18.81
CA GLU A 550 -12.49 -3.63 -19.99
C GLU A 550 -13.84 -3.90 -20.66
N ASP A 551 -13.83 -4.36 -21.91
CA ASP A 551 -15.04 -4.68 -22.69
C ASP A 551 -16.02 -5.55 -21.88
N THR A 552 -17.26 -5.09 -21.78
CA THR A 552 -18.24 -5.70 -20.87
C THR A 552 -19.56 -5.99 -21.56
N SER A 553 -19.93 -7.27 -21.59
CA SER A 553 -21.15 -7.76 -22.24
C SER A 553 -21.26 -7.29 -23.70
N PHE A 554 -20.15 -7.21 -24.43
CA PHE A 554 -20.14 -6.77 -25.83
C PHE A 554 -21.14 -7.57 -26.67
N LEU A 555 -21.99 -6.87 -27.43
CA LEU A 555 -23.12 -7.42 -28.22
C LEU A 555 -24.16 -8.22 -27.40
N ALA A 556 -24.16 -8.06 -26.07
CA ALA A 556 -25.07 -8.71 -25.14
C ALA A 556 -25.61 -7.69 -24.12
N THR A 557 -26.19 -8.14 -23.01
CA THR A 557 -26.81 -7.26 -22.01
C THR A 557 -26.15 -7.39 -20.64
N LEU A 558 -25.70 -6.27 -20.09
CA LEU A 558 -25.40 -6.13 -18.68
C LEU A 558 -26.67 -5.67 -17.95
N ASN A 559 -27.19 -6.52 -17.08
CA ASN A 559 -28.32 -6.20 -16.21
C ASN A 559 -27.78 -5.75 -14.86
N VAL A 560 -28.25 -4.61 -14.36
CA VAL A 560 -27.94 -4.17 -13.00
C VAL A 560 -29.24 -4.03 -12.22
N GLU A 561 -29.26 -4.68 -11.06
CA GLU A 561 -30.41 -4.74 -10.16
C GLU A 561 -30.01 -4.21 -8.77
N ALA A 562 -30.89 -3.48 -8.09
CA ALA A 562 -30.69 -3.05 -6.71
C ALA A 562 -31.93 -3.38 -5.86
N ASN A 563 -31.80 -3.90 -4.63
CA ASN A 563 -32.95 -4.24 -3.77
C ASN A 563 -33.71 -3.02 -3.20
N GLY A 564 -33.92 -1.96 -3.98
CA GLY A 564 -34.64 -0.75 -3.58
C GLY A 564 -36.14 -0.87 -3.83
N GLY A 565 -36.93 -1.01 -2.77
CA GLY A 565 -38.38 -0.82 -2.88
C GLY A 565 -38.68 0.67 -2.98
N GLY A 566 -38.42 1.29 -4.13
CA GLY A 566 -38.53 2.74 -4.33
C GLY A 566 -38.52 3.11 -5.81
N ASN A 567 -38.61 4.41 -6.07
CA ASN A 567 -38.65 5.04 -7.41
C ASN A 567 -37.49 6.04 -7.60
N ASN A 568 -36.46 5.94 -6.75
CA ASN A 568 -35.36 6.89 -6.63
C ASN A 568 -34.01 6.16 -6.54
N ASP A 569 -33.95 4.91 -6.97
CA ASP A 569 -32.71 4.14 -6.90
C ASP A 569 -31.71 4.68 -7.93
N SER A 570 -30.46 4.82 -7.50
CA SER A 570 -29.40 5.44 -8.30
C SER A 570 -28.20 4.54 -8.49
N LEU A 571 -27.71 4.46 -9.72
CA LEU A 571 -26.47 3.80 -10.09
C LEU A 571 -25.46 4.81 -10.60
N THR A 572 -24.24 4.78 -10.06
CA THR A 572 -23.07 5.36 -10.74
C THR A 572 -22.44 4.28 -11.60
N PHE A 573 -22.35 4.49 -12.90
CA PHE A 573 -21.72 3.57 -13.83
C PHE A 573 -20.50 4.26 -14.43
N THR A 574 -19.30 3.75 -14.16
CA THR A 574 -18.04 4.31 -14.64
C THR A 574 -17.48 3.42 -15.73
N ILE A 575 -17.21 3.99 -16.91
CA ILE A 575 -16.41 3.38 -17.96
C ILE A 575 -15.09 4.13 -17.96
N ASP A 576 -14.00 3.44 -17.65
CA ASP A 576 -12.68 4.06 -17.57
C ASP A 576 -11.68 3.27 -18.41
N GLY A 577 -11.27 3.85 -19.54
CA GLY A 577 -10.27 3.27 -20.43
C GLY A 577 -8.84 3.36 -19.89
N ASP A 578 -8.64 3.96 -18.71
CA ASP A 578 -7.36 4.01 -18.02
C ASP A 578 -7.11 2.70 -17.27
N ASP A 579 -5.99 2.04 -17.56
CA ASP A 579 -5.55 0.91 -16.74
C ASP A 579 -5.13 1.42 -15.35
N PRO A 580 -5.84 1.07 -14.26
CA PRO A 580 -5.47 1.51 -12.91
C PRO A 580 -4.12 0.94 -12.47
N GLY A 581 -3.64 -0.15 -13.08
CA GLY A 581 -2.33 -0.75 -12.82
C GLY A 581 -1.18 -0.08 -13.55
N THR A 582 -1.45 0.62 -14.66
CA THR A 582 -0.44 1.35 -15.44
C THR A 582 -0.87 2.76 -15.89
N PRO A 583 -1.15 3.69 -14.95
CA PRO A 583 -1.65 5.06 -15.24
C PRO A 583 -0.79 5.93 -16.18
N LEU A 584 0.40 5.46 -16.57
CA LEU A 584 1.38 6.16 -17.41
C LEU A 584 1.52 5.58 -18.82
N LEU A 585 0.90 4.44 -19.13
CA LEU A 585 0.88 3.96 -20.51
C LEU A 585 -0.11 4.83 -21.31
N ILE A 586 0.41 5.48 -22.35
CA ILE A 586 -0.32 6.40 -23.24
C ILE A 586 -1.37 5.66 -24.08
N GLU A 587 -1.34 4.33 -24.09
CA GLU A 587 -2.23 3.52 -24.92
C GLU A 587 -3.47 3.11 -24.13
N LYS A 588 -4.63 3.57 -24.61
CA LYS A 588 -5.90 3.40 -23.92
C LYS A 588 -6.96 2.84 -24.83
N ALA A 589 -7.66 1.86 -24.29
CA ALA A 589 -8.70 1.17 -25.01
C ALA A 589 -9.97 2.00 -24.97
N ASN A 590 -10.58 2.16 -26.14
CA ASN A 590 -12.02 2.37 -26.17
C ASN A 590 -12.64 1.12 -25.57
N ILE A 591 -13.54 1.31 -24.61
CA ILE A 591 -14.28 0.21 -23.99
C ILE A 591 -15.64 0.13 -24.65
N ASP A 592 -16.00 -1.08 -25.09
CA ASP A 592 -17.33 -1.39 -25.58
C ASP A 592 -18.15 -2.09 -24.48
N VAL A 593 -19.18 -1.39 -24.01
CA VAL A 593 -20.21 -1.95 -23.15
C VAL A 593 -21.41 -2.36 -24.01
N GLY A 594 -21.97 -3.54 -23.74
CA GLY A 594 -23.22 -3.98 -24.35
C GLY A 594 -24.42 -3.12 -23.98
N ASN A 595 -25.62 -3.68 -24.13
CA ASN A 595 -26.83 -3.03 -23.62
C ASN A 595 -26.76 -2.95 -22.10
N LEU A 596 -27.04 -1.78 -21.53
CA LEU A 596 -27.20 -1.59 -20.09
C LEU A 596 -28.68 -1.60 -19.75
N ASN A 597 -29.13 -2.66 -19.09
CA ASN A 597 -30.51 -2.81 -18.65
C ASN A 597 -30.64 -2.56 -17.14
N LEU A 598 -31.37 -1.51 -16.79
CA LEU A 598 -31.72 -1.10 -15.43
C LEU A 598 -33.22 -1.32 -15.13
N ASN A 599 -33.97 -1.83 -16.12
CA ASN A 599 -35.40 -2.09 -16.04
C ASN A 599 -35.67 -3.57 -15.74
N ASN A 600 -35.96 -3.87 -14.48
CA ASN A 600 -36.08 -5.23 -13.97
C ASN A 600 -37.55 -5.68 -13.93
N THR A 601 -38.16 -5.85 -15.10
CA THR A 601 -39.62 -6.09 -15.23
C THR A 601 -40.14 -7.34 -14.54
N ASN A 602 -39.30 -8.37 -14.37
CA ASN A 602 -39.68 -9.60 -13.67
C ASN A 602 -39.72 -9.42 -12.14
N THR A 603 -39.04 -8.40 -11.63
CA THR A 603 -38.95 -8.07 -10.21
C THR A 603 -38.91 -6.54 -10.07
N PRO A 604 -40.05 -5.84 -10.26
CA PRO A 604 -40.07 -4.38 -10.45
C PRO A 604 -39.42 -3.58 -9.32
N ASN A 605 -39.47 -4.08 -8.08
CA ASN A 605 -38.80 -3.52 -6.89
C ASN A 605 -37.26 -3.68 -6.93
N ARG A 606 -36.69 -3.88 -8.12
CA ARG A 606 -35.26 -3.98 -8.35
C ARG A 606 -34.75 -3.05 -9.44
N SER A 607 -35.63 -2.22 -9.99
CA SER A 607 -35.28 -1.29 -11.08
C SER A 607 -34.46 -0.12 -10.53
N ILE A 608 -33.79 0.59 -11.43
CA ILE A 608 -32.96 1.76 -11.08
C ILE A 608 -33.39 2.91 -11.98
N GLU A 609 -33.90 3.98 -11.38
CA GLU A 609 -34.53 5.11 -12.09
C GLU A 609 -33.55 6.24 -12.41
N GLN A 610 -32.37 6.25 -11.78
CA GLN A 610 -31.37 7.31 -11.93
C GLN A 610 -30.01 6.70 -12.31
N LEU A 611 -29.45 7.11 -13.45
CA LEU A 611 -28.14 6.69 -13.92
C LEU A 611 -27.19 7.89 -13.97
N LYS A 612 -26.09 7.82 -13.23
CA LYS A 612 -24.93 8.68 -13.42
C LYS A 612 -23.88 7.90 -14.20
N LEU A 613 -23.68 8.23 -15.46
CA LEU A 613 -22.67 7.65 -16.32
C LEU A 613 -21.40 8.52 -16.30
N VAL A 614 -20.27 7.93 -15.93
CA VAL A 614 -18.95 8.58 -15.94
C VAL A 614 -18.11 7.90 -17.01
N VAL A 615 -17.61 8.65 -17.98
CA VAL A 615 -16.83 8.11 -19.12
C VAL A 615 -15.46 8.77 -19.16
N ASN A 616 -14.43 8.02 -18.82
CA ASN A 616 -13.08 8.54 -18.66
C ASN A 616 -12.07 7.85 -19.57
N ASN A 617 -11.14 8.65 -20.07
CA ASN A 617 -9.97 8.21 -20.81
C ASN A 617 -8.90 9.31 -20.70
N SER A 618 -7.67 8.98 -20.31
CA SER A 618 -6.49 9.87 -20.24
C SER A 618 -6.13 10.70 -21.50
N GLY A 619 -6.87 10.52 -22.59
CA GLY A 619 -6.47 10.74 -23.99
C GLY A 619 -7.67 10.63 -24.93
N ALA A 620 -7.50 10.99 -26.20
CA ALA A 620 -8.59 11.00 -27.17
C ALA A 620 -9.07 9.57 -27.47
N GLY A 621 -10.23 9.22 -26.94
CA GLY A 621 -10.91 7.94 -27.15
C GLY A 621 -12.42 8.14 -27.14
N THR A 622 -13.15 7.16 -27.67
CA THR A 622 -14.61 7.15 -27.69
C THR A 622 -15.08 5.81 -27.14
N HIS A 623 -15.70 5.83 -25.96
CA HIS A 623 -16.34 4.65 -25.41
C HIS A 623 -17.66 4.37 -26.14
N THR A 624 -18.05 3.11 -26.19
CA THR A 624 -19.35 2.71 -26.72
C THR A 624 -20.16 2.06 -25.61
N ILE A 625 -21.45 2.38 -25.55
CA ILE A 625 -22.44 1.63 -24.81
C ILE A 625 -23.60 1.27 -25.74
N GLY A 626 -24.22 0.11 -25.56
CA GLY A 626 -25.38 -0.32 -26.33
C GLY A 626 -26.64 0.49 -26.00
N ALA A 627 -27.81 -0.16 -26.06
CA ALA A 627 -29.06 0.45 -25.58
C ALA A 627 -28.99 0.68 -24.05
N ILE A 628 -29.52 1.80 -23.57
CA ILE A 628 -29.66 2.10 -22.15
C ILE A 628 -31.15 2.07 -21.80
N THR A 629 -31.55 1.15 -20.93
CA THR A 629 -32.96 0.96 -20.57
C THR A 629 -33.21 1.22 -19.09
N LEU A 630 -33.84 2.34 -18.76
CA LEU A 630 -34.37 2.61 -17.41
C LEU A 630 -35.85 2.15 -17.34
N PRO A 631 -36.41 1.93 -16.13
CA PRO A 631 -37.85 1.68 -15.96
C PRO A 631 -38.69 2.86 -16.48
N GLN A 632 -40.00 2.69 -16.63
CA GLN A 632 -40.92 3.80 -16.93
C GLN A 632 -41.98 3.82 -15.81
N ALA A 633 -41.58 4.38 -14.67
CA ALA A 633 -42.38 4.40 -13.46
C ALA A 633 -43.23 5.68 -13.42
N ALA A 634 -44.55 5.52 -13.30
CA ALA A 634 -45.45 6.67 -13.28
C ALA A 634 -45.08 7.67 -12.16
N GLY A 635 -44.84 8.93 -12.56
CA GLY A 635 -44.50 10.02 -11.64
C GLY A 635 -43.02 10.11 -11.27
N VAL A 636 -42.15 9.37 -11.97
CA VAL A 636 -40.70 9.43 -11.85
C VAL A 636 -40.12 9.96 -13.13
N VAL A 637 -39.14 10.86 -13.03
CA VAL A 637 -38.36 11.30 -14.18
C VAL A 637 -37.10 10.45 -14.26
N GLU A 638 -37.09 9.46 -15.15
CA GLU A 638 -35.89 8.66 -15.35
C GLU A 638 -34.79 9.50 -15.98
N THR A 639 -33.68 9.64 -15.25
CA THR A 639 -32.61 10.57 -15.60
C THR A 639 -31.30 9.83 -15.83
N ILE A 640 -30.68 10.16 -16.96
CA ILE A 640 -29.29 9.82 -17.28
C ILE A 640 -28.48 11.12 -17.22
N THR A 641 -27.46 11.17 -16.37
CA THR A 641 -26.46 12.26 -16.36
C THR A 641 -25.13 11.70 -16.79
N ILE A 642 -24.50 12.33 -17.78
CA ILE A 642 -23.24 11.89 -18.38
C ILE A 642 -22.15 12.92 -18.06
N THR A 643 -21.04 12.43 -17.52
CA THR A 643 -19.88 13.21 -17.10
C THR A 643 -18.59 12.48 -17.49
N GLY A 644 -17.44 13.14 -17.38
CA GLY A 644 -16.13 12.54 -17.63
C GLY A 644 -15.41 13.18 -18.80
N ASN A 645 -14.25 12.65 -19.18
CA ASN A 645 -13.33 13.27 -20.13
C ASN A 645 -13.12 12.53 -21.45
N SER A 646 -14.10 11.73 -21.84
CA SER A 646 -14.08 10.99 -23.09
C SER A 646 -15.40 11.14 -23.86
N SER A 647 -15.33 11.04 -25.18
CA SER A 647 -16.51 10.95 -26.04
C SER A 647 -17.28 9.67 -25.76
N LEU A 648 -18.59 9.70 -25.99
CA LEU A 648 -19.46 8.53 -25.80
C LEU A 648 -20.34 8.31 -27.01
N THR A 649 -20.34 7.08 -27.51
CA THR A 649 -21.34 6.59 -28.46
C THR A 649 -22.36 5.71 -27.76
N ILE A 650 -23.64 6.06 -27.86
CA ILE A 650 -24.77 5.20 -27.49
C ILE A 650 -25.28 4.53 -28.76
N GLY A 651 -24.94 3.25 -28.92
CA GLY A 651 -25.21 2.45 -30.12
C GLY A 651 -26.64 1.93 -30.23
N GLY A 652 -27.45 2.04 -29.17
CA GLY A 652 -28.85 1.59 -29.13
C GLY A 652 -29.82 2.64 -28.62
N ALA A 653 -31.10 2.29 -28.56
CA ALA A 653 -32.13 3.22 -28.10
C ALA A 653 -31.96 3.57 -26.61
N VAL A 654 -32.24 4.83 -26.27
CA VAL A 654 -32.28 5.31 -24.88
C VAL A 654 -33.73 5.31 -24.40
N LYS A 655 -34.02 4.58 -23.32
CA LYS A 655 -35.33 4.61 -22.66
C LYS A 655 -35.21 5.34 -21.33
N ALA A 656 -35.45 6.66 -21.35
CA ALA A 656 -35.45 7.58 -20.21
C ALA A 656 -36.23 8.87 -20.55
N GLU A 657 -36.66 9.62 -19.55
CA GLU A 657 -37.33 10.93 -19.74
C GLU A 657 -36.33 12.10 -19.80
N LYS A 658 -35.13 11.93 -19.24
CA LYS A 658 -34.08 12.94 -19.25
C LYS A 658 -32.71 12.32 -19.56
N LEU A 659 -31.97 12.93 -20.48
CA LEU A 659 -30.55 12.68 -20.71
C LEU A 659 -29.80 14.01 -20.74
N ASP A 660 -28.74 14.12 -19.93
CA ASP A 660 -27.96 15.34 -19.76
C ASP A 660 -26.46 15.04 -19.87
N ALA A 661 -25.85 15.41 -20.99
CA ALA A 661 -24.43 15.24 -21.28
C ALA A 661 -23.60 16.51 -21.11
N SER A 662 -24.18 17.55 -20.52
CA SER A 662 -23.51 18.84 -20.30
C SER A 662 -22.29 18.77 -19.38
N GLY A 663 -22.13 17.66 -18.65
CA GLY A 663 -21.01 17.41 -17.74
C GLY A 663 -19.79 16.72 -18.36
N LEU A 664 -19.76 16.47 -19.66
CA LEU A 664 -18.56 16.00 -20.37
C LEU A 664 -17.51 17.13 -20.44
N THR A 665 -16.24 16.81 -20.16
CA THR A 665 -15.14 17.78 -20.00
C THR A 665 -13.83 17.23 -20.58
N GLU A 666 -13.20 17.89 -21.56
CA GLU A 666 -12.06 17.41 -22.40
C GLU A 666 -12.44 16.24 -23.34
N ALA A 667 -12.10 16.24 -24.65
CA ALA A 667 -10.75 16.02 -25.17
C ALA A 667 -10.46 16.86 -26.43
N THR A 668 -9.72 17.97 -26.34
CA THR A 668 -9.42 18.90 -27.48
C THR A 668 -10.66 19.63 -28.04
N ALA A 669 -10.65 20.96 -28.10
CA ALA A 669 -11.75 21.73 -28.69
C ALA A 669 -12.02 21.32 -30.16
N GLY A 670 -13.27 20.97 -30.48
CA GLY A 670 -13.70 20.52 -31.83
C GLY A 670 -13.70 19.01 -32.05
N THR A 671 -13.73 18.20 -30.98
CA THR A 671 -13.98 16.75 -31.05
C THR A 671 -15.46 16.41 -30.86
N THR A 672 -15.80 15.15 -31.10
CA THR A 672 -17.14 14.58 -30.85
C THR A 672 -17.43 14.49 -29.35
N GLY A 673 -18.61 14.89 -28.92
CA GLY A 673 -19.11 14.70 -27.55
C GLY A 673 -19.91 13.40 -27.41
N LEU A 674 -21.22 13.55 -27.26
CA LEU A 674 -22.21 12.48 -27.27
C LEU A 674 -22.66 12.16 -28.70
N THR A 675 -22.66 10.88 -29.08
CA THR A 675 -23.24 10.39 -30.33
C THR A 675 -24.32 9.36 -30.06
N MET A 676 -25.55 9.62 -30.50
CA MET A 676 -26.69 8.70 -30.43
C MET A 676 -26.97 8.08 -31.80
N ILE A 677 -26.94 6.76 -31.92
CA ILE A 677 -27.14 6.08 -33.22
C ILE A 677 -28.62 5.70 -33.45
N ALA A 678 -29.43 5.68 -32.38
CA ALA A 678 -30.84 5.33 -32.43
C ALA A 678 -31.69 6.39 -31.70
N PRO A 679 -32.97 6.56 -32.09
CA PRO A 679 -33.89 7.45 -31.40
C PRO A 679 -34.15 6.96 -29.96
N SER A 680 -34.45 7.93 -29.10
CA SER A 680 -34.94 7.68 -27.75
C SER A 680 -36.34 7.06 -27.80
N VAL A 681 -36.68 6.22 -26.82
CA VAL A 681 -37.97 5.52 -26.73
C VAL A 681 -38.52 5.64 -25.31
N SER A 682 -39.36 6.64 -25.05
CA SER A 682 -40.01 6.88 -23.75
C SER A 682 -41.53 7.03 -23.91
N ASP A 683 -42.27 6.87 -22.81
CA ASP A 683 -43.73 7.10 -22.79
C ASP A 683 -44.08 8.60 -22.95
N VAL A 684 -43.13 9.49 -22.67
CA VAL A 684 -43.20 10.95 -22.86
C VAL A 684 -42.01 11.44 -23.70
N GLY A 685 -42.01 12.72 -24.07
CA GLY A 685 -40.87 13.33 -24.76
C GLY A 685 -39.65 13.47 -23.86
N ILE A 686 -38.46 13.30 -24.45
CA ILE A 686 -37.19 13.35 -23.74
C ILE A 686 -36.74 14.80 -23.56
N ASN A 687 -36.19 15.11 -22.38
CA ASN A 687 -35.37 16.28 -22.16
C ASN A 687 -33.90 15.91 -22.40
N LEU A 688 -33.38 16.28 -23.57
CA LEU A 688 -32.06 15.91 -24.07
C LEU A 688 -31.15 17.14 -24.11
N THR A 689 -30.06 17.12 -23.34
CA THR A 689 -29.03 18.16 -23.37
C THR A 689 -27.71 17.55 -23.80
N GLY A 690 -27.12 18.07 -24.87
CA GLY A 690 -25.76 17.73 -25.30
C GLY A 690 -24.69 18.33 -24.39
N SER A 691 -23.46 18.27 -24.86
CA SER A 691 -22.23 18.64 -24.19
C SER A 691 -21.74 20.01 -24.64
N THR A 692 -20.45 20.29 -24.40
CA THR A 692 -19.76 21.47 -24.95
C THR A 692 -18.94 21.14 -26.20
N PHE A 693 -19.22 19.99 -26.83
CA PHE A 693 -18.50 19.41 -27.97
C PHE A 693 -19.46 19.10 -29.10
N ASP A 694 -18.94 18.71 -30.28
CA ASP A 694 -19.78 18.39 -31.44
C ASP A 694 -20.62 17.12 -31.15
N ASP A 695 -21.92 17.28 -30.90
CA ASP A 695 -22.81 16.18 -30.56
C ASP A 695 -23.65 15.70 -31.75
N PHE A 696 -24.10 14.45 -31.67
CA PHE A 696 -25.12 13.90 -32.57
C PHE A 696 -26.29 13.40 -31.73
N LEU A 697 -27.36 14.19 -31.71
CA LEU A 697 -28.51 14.05 -30.81
C LEU A 697 -29.75 13.59 -31.59
N ILE A 698 -30.43 12.55 -31.09
CA ILE A 698 -31.71 12.07 -31.64
C ILE A 698 -32.76 12.03 -30.52
N GLY A 699 -33.85 12.76 -30.72
CA GLY A 699 -35.06 12.73 -29.91
C GLY A 699 -35.83 11.41 -30.00
N SER A 700 -37.11 11.47 -29.68
CA SER A 700 -38.06 10.37 -29.61
C SER A 700 -39.22 10.58 -30.60
N ASP A 701 -40.24 9.72 -30.54
CA ASP A 701 -41.48 9.89 -31.31
C ASP A 701 -42.54 10.72 -30.56
N LYS A 702 -42.11 11.57 -29.62
CA LYS A 702 -42.91 12.40 -28.73
C LYS A 702 -42.38 13.84 -28.76
N ASN A 703 -43.08 14.75 -28.08
CA ASN A 703 -42.69 16.17 -28.05
C ASN A 703 -41.44 16.38 -27.18
N ASP A 704 -40.27 16.50 -27.79
CA ASP A 704 -39.01 16.57 -27.06
C ASP A 704 -38.56 18.00 -26.73
N PHE A 705 -37.66 18.09 -25.75
CA PHE A 705 -36.91 19.30 -25.43
C PHE A 705 -35.43 19.00 -25.64
N ILE A 706 -34.84 19.56 -26.70
CA ILE A 706 -33.46 19.25 -27.08
C ILE A 706 -32.63 20.53 -27.06
N SER A 707 -31.50 20.50 -26.38
CA SER A 707 -30.48 21.55 -26.39
C SER A 707 -29.17 20.96 -26.87
N GLY A 708 -28.60 21.48 -27.97
CA GLY A 708 -27.28 21.04 -28.48
C GLY A 708 -26.18 21.31 -27.47
N GLY A 709 -26.06 22.57 -27.06
CA GLY A 709 -25.06 22.96 -26.07
C GLY A 709 -24.07 23.92 -26.69
N ALA A 710 -22.79 23.62 -26.63
CA ALA A 710 -21.78 24.30 -27.44
C ALA A 710 -21.10 23.29 -28.35
N GLY A 711 -20.56 23.70 -29.48
CA GLY A 711 -19.95 22.78 -30.45
C GLY A 711 -20.60 22.90 -31.81
N LYS A 712 -20.41 21.93 -32.70
CA LYS A 712 -21.18 21.82 -33.94
C LYS A 712 -22.10 20.63 -33.85
N ASP A 713 -23.29 20.88 -33.37
CA ASP A 713 -24.24 19.82 -33.03
C ASP A 713 -25.07 19.43 -34.24
N THR A 714 -25.36 18.13 -34.36
CA THR A 714 -26.35 17.61 -35.30
C THR A 714 -27.55 17.10 -34.52
N ILE A 715 -28.69 17.75 -34.66
CA ILE A 715 -29.88 17.49 -33.86
C ILE A 715 -31.04 17.03 -34.73
N THR A 716 -31.63 15.89 -34.39
CA THR A 716 -32.91 15.44 -34.93
C THR A 716 -33.93 15.33 -33.82
N GLY A 717 -35.06 16.05 -33.91
CA GLY A 717 -36.21 15.82 -33.02
C GLY A 717 -36.93 14.49 -33.28
N ASP A 718 -36.90 14.03 -34.54
CA ASP A 718 -37.68 12.90 -35.05
C ASP A 718 -39.18 13.25 -35.18
N ALA A 719 -40.09 12.57 -34.47
CA ALA A 719 -41.53 12.80 -34.59
C ALA A 719 -42.11 13.50 -33.36
N GLY A 720 -43.09 14.37 -33.55
CA GLY A 720 -43.67 15.17 -32.47
C GLY A 720 -43.46 16.67 -32.69
N ALA A 721 -43.94 17.47 -31.74
CA ALA A 721 -43.75 18.91 -31.72
C ALA A 721 -42.59 19.28 -30.78
N ASP A 722 -41.38 19.31 -31.34
CA ASP A 722 -40.14 19.42 -30.55
C ASP A 722 -39.71 20.86 -30.31
N GLN A 723 -39.03 21.07 -29.19
CA GLN A 723 -38.38 22.33 -28.87
C GLN A 723 -36.87 22.12 -28.99
N ILE A 724 -36.30 22.61 -30.09
CA ILE A 724 -34.88 22.45 -30.38
C ILE A 724 -34.19 23.79 -30.16
N LYS A 725 -33.23 23.83 -29.25
CA LYS A 725 -32.27 24.92 -29.11
C LYS A 725 -30.93 24.42 -29.62
N LEU A 726 -30.40 25.10 -30.64
CA LEU A 726 -29.12 24.71 -31.26
C LEU A 726 -27.96 24.97 -30.29
N GLY A 727 -27.80 26.22 -29.85
CA GLY A 727 -26.81 26.59 -28.87
C GLY A 727 -25.64 27.36 -29.48
N ASP A 728 -24.49 27.35 -28.80
CA ASP A 728 -23.30 28.07 -29.23
C ASP A 728 -22.54 27.27 -30.29
N GLY A 729 -22.56 27.69 -31.55
CA GLY A 729 -21.92 26.87 -32.56
C GLY A 729 -22.31 27.16 -33.98
N PHE A 730 -22.00 26.20 -34.85
CA PHE A 730 -22.54 26.15 -36.21
C PHE A 730 -23.19 24.78 -36.38
N ASP A 731 -24.48 24.75 -36.07
CA ASP A 731 -25.21 23.52 -35.82
C ASP A 731 -25.98 23.07 -37.06
N THR A 732 -26.47 21.85 -37.02
CA THR A 732 -27.29 21.25 -38.07
C THR A 732 -28.56 20.68 -37.44
N VAL A 733 -29.70 21.24 -37.82
CA VAL A 733 -31.00 20.62 -37.51
C VAL A 733 -31.44 19.74 -38.67
N ARG A 734 -31.73 18.48 -38.39
CA ARG A 734 -32.31 17.53 -39.33
C ARG A 734 -33.81 17.42 -39.12
N LEU A 735 -34.56 17.79 -40.14
CA LEU A 735 -36.02 17.70 -40.16
C LEU A 735 -36.45 16.45 -40.94
N THR A 736 -37.28 15.60 -40.33
CA THR A 736 -37.72 14.30 -40.85
C THR A 736 -39.21 14.28 -41.17
N ASP A 737 -39.75 13.14 -41.60
CA ASP A 737 -41.17 12.95 -41.90
C ASP A 737 -42.07 13.07 -40.65
N GLY A 738 -41.57 12.67 -39.48
CA GLY A 738 -42.24 12.80 -38.19
C GLY A 738 -42.41 14.24 -37.71
N THR A 739 -41.61 15.19 -38.24
CA THR A 739 -41.57 16.58 -37.78
C THR A 739 -42.76 17.42 -38.30
N ALA A 740 -43.55 16.91 -39.25
CA ALA A 740 -44.69 17.65 -39.81
C ALA A 740 -45.86 17.76 -38.81
N GLY A 741 -46.14 18.98 -38.36
CA GLY A 741 -47.18 19.26 -37.36
C GLY A 741 -48.60 19.42 -37.93
N ALA A 742 -49.61 19.17 -37.08
CA ALA A 742 -51.02 19.42 -37.41
C ALA A 742 -51.32 20.94 -37.50
N VAL A 743 -52.33 21.34 -38.27
CA VAL A 743 -52.66 22.76 -38.47
C VAL A 743 -53.26 23.40 -37.20
N GLY A 744 -52.41 23.96 -36.33
CA GLY A 744 -52.73 24.78 -35.17
C GLY A 744 -52.47 26.29 -35.33
N LYS A 745 -52.42 27.03 -34.22
CA LYS A 745 -52.04 28.46 -34.20
C LYS A 745 -50.52 28.61 -34.09
N LEU A 746 -49.94 29.57 -34.79
CA LEU A 746 -48.48 29.77 -34.84
C LEU A 746 -47.82 30.17 -33.52
N ASN A 747 -48.58 30.51 -32.48
CA ASN A 747 -48.11 30.76 -31.12
C ASN A 747 -48.22 29.55 -30.17
N GLN A 748 -48.80 28.43 -30.61
CA GLN A 748 -48.88 27.21 -29.81
C GLN A 748 -47.61 26.38 -30.03
N GLN A 749 -46.86 26.15 -28.96
CA GLN A 749 -45.59 25.43 -29.05
C GLN A 749 -45.80 23.93 -29.29
N GLU A 750 -46.79 23.37 -28.61
CA GLU A 750 -47.15 21.94 -28.64
C GLU A 750 -47.66 21.42 -29.99
N ASP A 751 -47.92 22.32 -30.95
CA ASP A 751 -48.43 21.96 -32.28
C ASP A 751 -47.30 21.77 -33.31
N TYR A 752 -46.10 22.34 -33.08
CA TYR A 752 -45.03 22.41 -34.08
C TYR A 752 -43.63 22.34 -33.52
N THR A 753 -42.76 21.60 -34.22
CA THR A 753 -41.32 21.67 -34.00
C THR A 753 -40.81 23.09 -34.22
N THR A 754 -40.04 23.56 -33.24
CA THR A 754 -39.56 24.93 -33.16
C THR A 754 -38.08 24.93 -32.87
N VAL A 755 -37.31 25.49 -33.79
CA VAL A 755 -35.87 25.70 -33.67
C VAL A 755 -35.63 27.11 -33.13
N THR A 756 -34.78 27.22 -32.14
CA THR A 756 -34.35 28.47 -31.51
C THR A 756 -32.83 28.57 -31.57
N ASP A 757 -32.32 29.80 -31.40
CA ASP A 757 -30.88 30.11 -31.47
C ASP A 757 -30.26 29.95 -32.86
N PHE A 758 -31.07 30.03 -33.92
CA PHE A 758 -30.59 29.82 -35.29
C PHE A 758 -29.72 30.99 -35.77
N LEU A 759 -28.42 30.75 -35.94
CA LEU A 759 -27.43 31.70 -36.38
C LEU A 759 -27.38 31.80 -37.91
N THR A 760 -27.59 33.01 -38.44
CA THR A 760 -27.51 33.29 -39.89
C THR A 760 -26.21 34.02 -40.26
N GLY A 761 -25.24 33.29 -40.80
CA GLY A 761 -23.96 33.80 -41.31
C GLY A 761 -23.88 33.91 -42.84
N ALA A 762 -22.75 34.42 -43.34
CA ALA A 762 -22.53 34.62 -44.77
C ALA A 762 -22.08 33.35 -45.52
N THR A 763 -21.63 32.32 -44.80
CA THR A 763 -21.13 31.05 -45.35
C THR A 763 -21.64 29.87 -44.55
N ALA A 764 -21.64 28.68 -45.17
CA ALA A 764 -22.01 27.41 -44.52
C ALA A 764 -21.15 27.05 -43.29
N THR A 765 -20.02 27.73 -43.07
CA THR A 765 -19.10 27.53 -41.94
C THR A 765 -19.24 28.60 -40.86
N THR A 766 -20.21 29.50 -40.99
CA THR A 766 -20.46 30.62 -40.06
C THR A 766 -21.94 30.74 -39.69
N THR A 767 -22.71 29.70 -39.98
CA THR A 767 -24.16 29.69 -39.90
C THR A 767 -24.63 28.31 -39.50
N ASP A 768 -25.81 28.25 -38.90
CA ASP A 768 -26.51 26.99 -38.71
C ASP A 768 -27.13 26.52 -40.02
N GLN A 769 -27.31 25.20 -40.10
CA GLN A 769 -27.79 24.51 -41.28
C GLN A 769 -29.11 23.80 -40.98
N ILE A 770 -30.01 23.86 -41.96
CA ILE A 770 -31.18 22.99 -42.03
C ILE A 770 -30.86 21.87 -43.03
N GLN A 771 -31.01 20.63 -42.58
CA GLN A 771 -31.03 19.45 -43.44
C GLN A 771 -32.44 18.89 -43.46
N VAL A 772 -32.93 18.60 -44.67
CA VAL A 772 -34.23 17.97 -44.89
C VAL A 772 -33.95 16.61 -45.52
N SER A 773 -34.29 15.52 -44.81
CA SER A 773 -34.06 14.14 -45.29
C SER A 773 -35.30 13.57 -45.98
N ALA A 774 -35.15 12.93 -47.15
CA ALA A 774 -36.22 12.53 -48.05
C ALA A 774 -36.82 11.12 -47.80
N PHE A 775 -38.08 11.12 -47.39
CA PHE A 775 -39.24 10.25 -47.70
C PHE A 775 -39.00 8.98 -48.55
N LEU A 776 -38.75 7.83 -47.90
CA LEU A 776 -38.77 6.50 -48.54
C LEU A 776 -39.55 5.48 -47.69
N ASN A 777 -40.85 5.68 -47.52
CA ASN A 777 -41.91 4.65 -47.67
C ASN A 777 -43.24 5.16 -47.11
N GLY A 778 -44.26 5.23 -47.96
CA GLY A 778 -45.66 5.21 -47.50
C GLY A 778 -46.46 6.49 -47.73
N GLY A 779 -46.65 6.92 -48.98
CA GLY A 779 -47.85 7.67 -49.41
C GLY A 779 -48.10 9.06 -48.81
N GLY A 780 -47.20 9.61 -48.00
CA GLY A 780 -47.21 11.00 -47.53
C GLY A 780 -46.67 11.96 -48.60
N GLN A 781 -47.30 13.12 -48.74
CA GLN A 781 -47.16 14.09 -49.81
C GLN A 781 -45.81 14.82 -49.79
N PHE A 782 -44.72 14.22 -50.26
CA PHE A 782 -43.50 14.92 -50.72
C PHE A 782 -43.02 14.35 -52.07
N ALA A 783 -43.90 13.59 -52.74
CA ALA A 783 -43.53 12.68 -53.83
C ALA A 783 -43.07 13.38 -55.11
N GLN A 784 -43.21 14.71 -55.24
CA GLN A 784 -42.77 15.44 -56.42
C GLN A 784 -42.32 16.88 -56.09
N LEU A 785 -41.18 17.05 -55.41
CA LEU A 785 -40.40 18.30 -55.52
C LEU A 785 -39.74 18.35 -56.91
N ASN A 786 -40.41 18.83 -57.96
CA ASN A 786 -39.81 18.92 -59.29
C ASN A 786 -40.04 20.25 -59.99
N ASN A 787 -39.01 21.07 -60.11
CA ASN A 787 -38.61 21.41 -61.49
C ASN A 787 -37.44 20.54 -62.00
N VAL A 788 -36.72 19.81 -61.14
CA VAL A 788 -35.87 18.65 -61.51
C VAL A 788 -35.73 17.75 -60.27
N GLY A 789 -35.75 16.43 -60.44
CA GLY A 789 -35.62 15.46 -59.34
C GLY A 789 -34.43 15.79 -58.46
N VAL A 790 -34.71 16.19 -57.22
CA VAL A 790 -33.66 16.41 -56.24
C VAL A 790 -33.32 15.04 -55.66
N LEU A 791 -32.29 14.41 -56.24
CA LEU A 791 -31.65 13.23 -55.64
C LEU A 791 -30.96 13.67 -54.33
N GLY A 792 -30.91 12.80 -53.33
CA GLY A 792 -30.12 13.02 -52.13
C GLY A 792 -28.68 13.44 -52.49
N GLY A 793 -28.16 14.44 -51.80
CA GLY A 793 -26.86 15.09 -52.06
C GLY A 793 -26.91 16.34 -52.95
N ASN A 794 -28.06 16.73 -53.49
CA ASN A 794 -28.20 17.96 -54.25
C ASN A 794 -28.26 19.20 -53.33
N ALA A 795 -27.60 20.29 -53.76
CA ALA A 795 -27.62 21.57 -53.05
C ALA A 795 -29.01 22.25 -53.14
N VAL A 796 -29.36 23.00 -52.09
CA VAL A 796 -30.57 23.84 -52.08
C VAL A 796 -30.31 25.10 -52.91
N ALA A 797 -31.21 25.38 -53.85
CA ALA A 797 -31.23 26.56 -54.69
C ALA A 797 -32.48 27.40 -54.36
N THR A 798 -32.25 28.55 -53.74
CA THR A 798 -33.27 29.50 -53.28
C THR A 798 -33.70 30.44 -54.39
N THR A 799 -35.00 30.72 -54.46
CA THR A 799 -35.55 31.86 -55.20
C THR A 799 -36.37 32.75 -54.28
N ASP A 800 -36.13 34.05 -54.34
CA ASP A 800 -36.89 35.06 -53.61
C ASP A 800 -38.11 35.52 -54.40
N VAL A 801 -39.28 35.54 -53.75
CA VAL A 801 -40.51 36.07 -54.33
C VAL A 801 -41.11 37.14 -53.41
N ALA A 802 -41.32 38.33 -53.95
CA ALA A 802 -41.95 39.44 -53.24
C ALA A 802 -43.45 39.16 -52.98
N GLN A 803 -43.97 39.69 -51.87
CA GLN A 803 -45.40 39.61 -51.52
C GLN A 803 -46.29 40.14 -52.66
N GLY A 804 -47.32 39.37 -53.03
CA GLY A 804 -48.26 39.74 -54.08
C GLY A 804 -47.69 39.69 -55.51
N ALA A 805 -46.45 39.23 -55.70
CA ALA A 805 -45.84 39.15 -57.02
C ALA A 805 -46.43 37.99 -57.85
N ALA A 806 -46.55 38.21 -59.16
CA ALA A 806 -46.77 37.15 -60.13
C ALA A 806 -45.41 36.77 -60.76
N VAL A 807 -44.95 35.53 -60.56
CA VAL A 807 -43.62 35.05 -60.96
C VAL A 807 -43.74 33.72 -61.71
N ASP A 808 -43.06 33.58 -62.85
CA ASP A 808 -43.01 32.32 -63.59
C ASP A 808 -41.69 31.59 -63.29
N LEU A 809 -41.77 30.51 -62.51
CA LEU A 809 -40.65 29.64 -62.14
C LEU A 809 -40.65 28.32 -62.92
N SER A 810 -41.48 28.20 -63.96
CA SER A 810 -41.65 26.93 -64.71
C SER A 810 -40.38 26.43 -65.40
N THR A 811 -39.33 27.26 -65.54
CA THR A 811 -38.01 26.86 -66.03
C THR A 811 -36.88 27.06 -65.01
N SER A 812 -37.22 27.43 -63.76
CA SER A 812 -36.24 27.64 -62.68
C SER A 812 -35.64 26.33 -62.19
N THR A 813 -34.36 26.33 -61.85
CA THR A 813 -33.70 25.20 -61.17
C THR A 813 -33.82 25.28 -59.64
N ALA A 814 -34.52 26.27 -59.12
CA ALA A 814 -34.73 26.44 -57.69
C ALA A 814 -35.64 25.36 -57.12
N ASN A 815 -35.28 24.87 -55.93
CA ASN A 815 -36.01 23.83 -55.18
C ASN A 815 -36.42 24.33 -53.79
N PHE A 816 -36.16 25.60 -53.48
CA PHE A 816 -36.65 26.30 -52.29
C PHE A 816 -37.15 27.70 -52.64
N LEU A 817 -38.33 28.05 -52.13
CA LEU A 817 -38.98 29.33 -52.35
C LEU A 817 -38.99 30.15 -51.05
N ARG A 818 -38.42 31.35 -51.07
CA ARG A 818 -38.49 32.28 -49.94
C ARG A 818 -39.42 33.44 -50.28
N ILE A 819 -40.55 33.53 -49.59
CA ILE A 819 -41.46 34.68 -49.74
C ILE A 819 -40.91 35.81 -48.87
N THR A 820 -40.50 36.92 -49.50
CA THR A 820 -39.85 38.05 -48.80
C THR A 820 -40.85 39.00 -48.13
N GLY A 821 -42.15 38.71 -48.24
CA GLY A 821 -43.23 39.40 -47.55
C GLY A 821 -43.35 39.05 -46.08
N THR A 822 -43.94 39.96 -45.29
CA THR A 822 -44.44 39.62 -43.96
C THR A 822 -45.72 38.81 -44.13
N GLY A 823 -45.69 37.53 -43.76
CA GLY A 823 -46.86 36.67 -43.77
C GLY A 823 -47.84 37.07 -42.68
N ASN A 824 -47.65 36.53 -41.48
CA ASN A 824 -48.55 36.75 -40.36
C ASN A 824 -48.23 38.03 -39.56
N ILE A 825 -49.27 38.81 -39.26
CA ILE A 825 -49.23 40.05 -38.45
C ILE A 825 -50.02 39.94 -37.14
N THR A 826 -50.66 38.79 -36.87
CA THR A 826 -51.44 38.52 -35.65
C THR A 826 -50.98 37.22 -35.00
N LYS A 827 -50.59 37.26 -33.73
CA LYS A 827 -49.94 36.12 -33.05
C LYS A 827 -50.73 34.81 -33.08
N ASP A 828 -52.06 34.90 -33.05
CA ASP A 828 -52.99 33.76 -32.99
C ASP A 828 -53.38 33.13 -34.34
N ASN A 829 -52.87 33.62 -35.47
CA ASN A 829 -53.22 33.05 -36.77
C ASN A 829 -52.59 31.67 -36.99
N SER A 830 -53.23 30.86 -37.83
CA SER A 830 -52.70 29.57 -38.28
C SER A 830 -51.59 29.72 -39.32
N ALA A 831 -50.79 28.67 -39.50
CA ALA A 831 -49.75 28.62 -40.53
C ALA A 831 -50.31 28.87 -41.94
N GLN A 832 -51.49 28.32 -42.24
CA GLN A 832 -52.18 28.53 -43.52
C GLN A 832 -52.60 29.99 -43.73
N ALA A 833 -53.12 30.65 -42.68
CA ALA A 833 -53.52 32.05 -42.76
C ALA A 833 -52.29 32.97 -42.96
N GLY A 834 -51.17 32.64 -42.29
CA GLY A 834 -49.88 33.31 -42.51
C GLY A 834 -49.36 33.17 -43.93
N PHE A 835 -49.42 31.96 -44.51
CA PHE A 835 -49.06 31.72 -45.91
C PHE A 835 -49.93 32.52 -46.89
N ASN A 836 -51.26 32.49 -46.72
CA ASN A 836 -52.19 33.24 -47.55
C ASN A 836 -51.93 34.76 -47.50
N ALA A 837 -51.53 35.27 -46.32
CA ALA A 837 -51.13 36.65 -46.15
C ALA A 837 -49.76 36.94 -46.78
N ALA A 838 -48.80 36.01 -46.69
CA ALA A 838 -47.46 36.13 -47.27
C ALA A 838 -47.51 36.21 -48.80
N ILE A 839 -48.32 35.37 -49.43
CA ILE A 839 -48.50 35.39 -50.88
C ILE A 839 -49.36 36.59 -51.34
N ALA A 840 -50.29 37.05 -50.50
CA ALA A 840 -51.15 38.22 -50.72
C ALA A 840 -51.85 38.24 -52.09
N GLY A 841 -52.29 37.08 -52.59
CA GLY A 841 -52.94 36.93 -53.89
C GLY A 841 -52.00 36.91 -55.10
N GLY A 842 -50.67 36.82 -54.89
CA GLY A 842 -49.72 36.52 -55.95
C GLY A 842 -49.93 35.13 -56.55
N GLU A 843 -49.55 34.97 -57.83
CA GLU A 843 -49.61 33.69 -58.54
C GLU A 843 -48.21 33.30 -59.00
N ILE A 844 -47.69 32.18 -58.48
CA ILE A 844 -46.34 31.69 -58.80
C ILE A 844 -46.48 30.45 -59.68
N LYS A 845 -46.19 30.59 -60.97
CA LYS A 845 -46.30 29.48 -61.92
C LYS A 845 -45.13 28.50 -61.74
N VAL A 846 -45.44 27.21 -61.74
CA VAL A 846 -44.50 26.12 -61.48
C VAL A 846 -44.38 25.23 -62.72
N ALA A 847 -43.45 24.27 -62.71
CA ALA A 847 -43.05 23.51 -63.90
C ALA A 847 -44.17 22.67 -64.54
N MET A 848 -45.04 22.10 -63.70
CA MET A 848 -46.16 21.25 -64.06
C MET A 848 -47.17 21.20 -62.91
N ALA A 849 -48.31 20.58 -63.14
CA ALA A 849 -49.31 20.41 -62.08
C ALA A 849 -48.91 19.34 -61.06
N GLY A 850 -49.33 19.49 -59.80
CA GLY A 850 -49.09 18.47 -58.76
C GLY A 850 -47.70 18.50 -58.12
N ILE A 851 -46.99 19.63 -58.20
CA ILE A 851 -45.67 19.78 -57.59
C ILE A 851 -45.80 20.41 -56.20
N ASP A 852 -45.29 19.68 -55.22
CA ASP A 852 -45.07 20.21 -53.89
C ASP A 852 -43.85 21.14 -53.89
N ILE A 853 -43.91 22.23 -53.11
CA ILE A 853 -42.82 23.21 -53.08
C ILE A 853 -42.45 23.56 -51.65
N LEU A 854 -41.18 23.33 -51.30
CA LEU A 854 -40.61 23.80 -50.05
C LEU A 854 -40.57 25.33 -50.06
N THR A 855 -41.32 25.92 -49.14
CA THR A 855 -41.59 27.36 -49.08
C THR A 855 -41.39 27.88 -47.67
N SER A 856 -40.83 29.08 -47.55
CA SER A 856 -40.79 29.81 -46.29
C SER A 856 -41.44 31.18 -46.41
N TYR A 857 -41.96 31.67 -45.27
CA TYR A 857 -42.37 33.06 -45.09
C TYR A 857 -41.99 33.54 -43.68
N TYR A 858 -41.93 34.86 -43.49
CA TYR A 858 -41.68 35.45 -42.18
C TYR A 858 -42.98 35.76 -41.43
N ASP A 859 -43.14 35.22 -40.23
CA ASP A 859 -44.18 35.60 -39.27
C ASP A 859 -43.67 36.75 -38.39
N SER A 860 -44.05 37.96 -38.77
CA SER A 860 -43.65 39.18 -38.07
C SER A 860 -44.26 39.32 -36.67
N ALA A 861 -45.39 38.65 -36.40
CA ALA A 861 -46.08 38.74 -35.11
C ALA A 861 -45.39 37.91 -34.03
N ASN A 862 -44.83 36.77 -34.41
CA ASN A 862 -44.13 35.84 -33.53
C ASN A 862 -42.60 35.86 -33.70
N SER A 863 -42.07 36.67 -34.63
CA SER A 863 -40.62 36.82 -34.89
C SER A 863 -39.92 35.52 -35.27
N GLN A 864 -40.47 34.83 -36.26
CA GLN A 864 -39.99 33.51 -36.70
C GLN A 864 -40.15 33.33 -38.21
N MET A 865 -39.26 32.54 -38.81
CA MET A 865 -39.49 31.93 -40.12
C MET A 865 -40.42 30.72 -39.95
N VAL A 866 -41.41 30.61 -40.84
CA VAL A 866 -42.24 29.42 -40.96
C VAL A 866 -41.79 28.67 -42.21
N LEU A 867 -41.28 27.46 -42.04
CA LEU A 867 -40.86 26.56 -43.11
C LEU A 867 -41.93 25.49 -43.33
N GLY A 868 -42.36 25.31 -44.56
CA GLY A 868 -43.35 24.30 -44.89
C GLY A 868 -43.36 23.94 -46.36
N GLN A 869 -44.22 23.00 -46.69
CA GLN A 869 -44.50 22.60 -48.05
C GLN A 869 -45.83 23.22 -48.48
N VAL A 870 -45.87 23.69 -49.72
CA VAL A 870 -47.12 24.04 -50.39
C VAL A 870 -47.50 22.94 -51.37
N ASP A 871 -48.68 22.36 -51.18
CA ASP A 871 -49.33 21.46 -52.14
C ASP A 871 -50.24 22.28 -53.07
N VAL A 872 -49.81 22.42 -54.34
CA VAL A 872 -50.54 23.14 -55.40
C VAL A 872 -51.69 22.30 -56.00
N GLY A 873 -51.90 21.08 -55.51
CA GLY A 873 -52.92 20.15 -55.98
C GLY A 873 -52.82 19.87 -57.47
N GLY A 874 -53.96 19.86 -58.17
CA GLY A 874 -53.98 19.62 -59.62
C GLY A 874 -53.62 20.81 -60.51
N ASP A 875 -53.17 21.95 -59.94
CA ASP A 875 -52.85 23.17 -60.68
C ASP A 875 -51.34 23.32 -60.93
N SER A 876 -50.97 24.12 -61.93
CA SER A 876 -49.59 24.47 -62.31
C SER A 876 -49.13 25.82 -61.76
N LYS A 877 -49.80 26.31 -60.71
CA LYS A 877 -49.46 27.55 -60.02
C LYS A 877 -49.72 27.41 -58.53
N MET A 878 -48.86 28.05 -57.75
CA MET A 878 -49.05 28.30 -56.32
C MET A 878 -49.83 29.61 -56.13
N ALA A 879 -50.89 29.59 -55.33
CA ALA A 879 -51.78 30.71 -55.04
C ALA A 879 -52.32 30.67 -53.60
N SER A 880 -53.02 31.73 -53.18
CA SER A 880 -53.70 31.74 -51.87
C SER A 880 -54.80 30.69 -51.84
N GLY A 881 -54.82 29.84 -50.81
CA GLY A 881 -55.79 28.75 -50.66
C GLY A 881 -55.21 27.35 -50.92
N ASP A 882 -54.01 27.26 -51.49
CA ASP A 882 -53.25 26.00 -51.57
C ASP A 882 -52.82 25.55 -50.17
N THR A 883 -52.71 24.24 -49.97
CA THR A 883 -52.44 23.69 -48.63
C THR A 883 -50.99 23.92 -48.26
N PHE A 884 -50.76 24.67 -47.18
CA PHE A 884 -49.44 24.86 -46.57
C PHE A 884 -49.29 23.92 -45.37
N THR A 885 -48.52 22.86 -45.55
CA THR A 885 -48.14 21.92 -44.48
C THR A 885 -46.83 22.38 -43.87
N ILE A 886 -46.85 22.72 -42.59
CA ILE A 886 -45.66 23.19 -41.89
C ILE A 886 -44.73 22.03 -41.53
N ILE A 887 -43.44 22.27 -41.69
CA ILE A 887 -42.35 21.35 -41.34
C ILE A 887 -41.68 21.80 -40.05
N SER A 888 -41.40 23.10 -39.92
CA SER A 888 -40.77 23.63 -38.71
C SER A 888 -40.94 25.15 -38.62
N ARG A 889 -40.84 25.68 -37.40
CA ARG A 889 -40.67 27.11 -37.13
C ARG A 889 -39.24 27.37 -36.71
N VAL A 890 -38.65 28.45 -37.17
CA VAL A 890 -37.29 28.86 -36.77
C VAL A 890 -37.34 30.28 -36.22
N THR A 891 -37.03 30.44 -34.95
CA THR A 891 -37.00 31.76 -34.30
C THR A 891 -35.82 32.55 -34.84
N MET A 892 -36.10 33.69 -35.49
CA MET A 892 -35.08 34.55 -36.08
C MET A 892 -35.61 35.97 -36.32
N THR A 893 -34.71 36.95 -36.43
CA THR A 893 -35.12 38.32 -36.73
C THR A 893 -35.53 38.46 -38.21
N ALA A 894 -36.24 39.53 -38.55
CA ALA A 894 -36.56 39.85 -39.94
C ALA A 894 -35.29 40.09 -40.78
N ALA A 895 -34.23 40.61 -40.16
CA ALA A 895 -32.95 40.85 -40.83
C ALA A 895 -32.26 39.50 -41.15
N ASP A 896 -32.26 38.57 -40.21
CA ASP A 896 -31.71 37.23 -40.39
C ASP A 896 -32.49 36.46 -41.46
N TYR A 897 -33.82 36.53 -41.43
CA TYR A 897 -34.65 35.95 -42.48
C TYR A 897 -34.36 36.54 -43.87
N ASN A 898 -34.07 37.84 -43.97
CA ASN A 898 -33.65 38.46 -45.24
C ASN A 898 -32.28 37.97 -45.74
N ASN A 899 -31.44 37.44 -44.84
CA ASN A 899 -30.16 36.81 -45.19
C ASN A 899 -30.27 35.29 -45.39
N PHE A 900 -31.36 34.66 -44.95
CA PHE A 900 -31.59 33.22 -45.08
C PHE A 900 -31.69 32.74 -46.54
N GLY A 901 -30.82 31.84 -46.97
CA GLY A 901 -30.86 31.27 -48.31
C GLY A 901 -29.98 30.04 -48.43
N ASN A 902 -29.30 29.86 -49.56
CA ASN A 902 -28.52 28.65 -49.85
C ASN A 902 -27.46 28.32 -48.78
N ALA A 903 -26.90 29.32 -48.09
CA ALA A 903 -25.83 29.11 -47.10
C ALA A 903 -26.33 28.41 -45.82
N GLN A 904 -27.62 28.53 -45.50
CA GLN A 904 -28.27 27.96 -44.32
C GLN A 904 -28.81 26.54 -44.58
N PHE A 905 -28.44 25.94 -45.70
CA PHE A 905 -28.76 24.57 -46.03
C PHE A 905 -27.47 23.78 -46.24
N GLY A 906 -27.37 22.60 -45.62
CA GLY A 906 -26.26 21.67 -45.86
C GLY A 906 -26.41 20.99 -47.22
N THR A 907 -27.31 20.00 -47.29
CA THR A 907 -27.76 19.29 -48.49
C THR A 907 -29.16 18.70 -48.24
N PHE A 908 -29.93 18.39 -49.29
CA PHE A 908 -31.03 17.42 -49.16
C PHE A 908 -30.43 16.03 -48.94
N ILE A 909 -30.87 15.30 -47.93
CA ILE A 909 -30.36 13.94 -47.62
C ILE A 909 -31.29 12.89 -48.18
#